data_AF-A0A2I0MMZ1-F1
#
_entry.id   AF-A0A2I0MMZ1-F1
#
_cell.length_a   1.000
_cell.length_b   1.000
_cell.length_c   1.000
_cell.angle_alpha   90.00
_cell.angle_beta   90.00
_cell.angle_gamma   90.00
#
_symmetry.space_group_name_H-M   'P 1'
#
loop_
_entity.id
_entity.type
_entity.pdbx_description
1 polymer ?
#
loop_
_entity_poly.entity_id
_entity_poly.type
_entity_poly.pdbx_seq_one_letter_code
_entity_poly.pdbx_strand_id
1 'polypeptide(L)'
;MVKMVSHGKHIAIIVQQLNKFNPENQDMEDFLNESAKLLQTLNVTEEKFVLDTLAGCIEYKSLLDVVVNAFFVRDGKYCLISERNLYIAICYLATFQLEELGLQQFSRIVKSLDTAKMQKFLRFFFNALYLNTWIKDEWSKFYDSPYVKENWIDPLLRWQPKVQRLIEQLTDKLNNRTTTVKTSRVTQPEEFNLTVPKPRAIPVPLPIRTLVKSLPVPPSTYKPPKEKKQLEKNRTKNYRKAQAPLLKAAANQFKCVTRKPEKEEDTDDTMESKPAIQAQKIQSKIDNIPIKLNAAAILREGALYQRKMEQELKRVENLLQGARDPSEFLEWQKQMRGKDLEEQLAEIECRRLQGKLSYEEAVLAHRNVVQENKKKADLMREEKAELMHQYAEKRLQEQKEMRELVEQVVEGHKNAKQAKIKLQKYKQQIVQEVCEENRELLRQALEEEEEKLRKRYELIQQIRAIASLPSLRHKFVDLTETGGHGLICEMSIVELRERLALLREAQKAAEEEKRDQIIHEKQAKEQLLLEKLDQISMFRAELGRAAALKQEEKKRKSQPGERLMKDERILNLQKKIVEKTMERKKQAGLLKITPQKSSIAWRKDSLEWNRWKELEESRERQVKILQHGLMARETAQKTAAFEAARRTPTAHVLHSEVK
;
A
#
# COMPACT_ATOMS: atom_id res chain seq x y z
N MET A 1 39.01 -9.68 -24.09
CA MET A 1 37.58 -9.27 -24.13
C MET A 1 37.53 -7.77 -24.32
N VAL A 2 36.98 -7.26 -25.42
CA VAL A 2 36.79 -5.80 -25.60
C VAL A 2 35.62 -5.36 -24.70
N LYS A 3 35.77 -4.26 -23.96
CA LYS A 3 34.65 -3.65 -23.22
C LYS A 3 33.59 -3.22 -24.24
N MET A 4 32.43 -3.87 -24.25
CA MET A 4 31.32 -3.41 -25.10
C MET A 4 30.91 -2.00 -24.68
N VAL A 5 31.06 -1.05 -25.59
CA VAL A 5 30.64 0.34 -25.37
C VAL A 5 29.13 0.35 -25.14
N SER A 6 28.73 0.68 -23.92
CA SER A 6 27.33 0.66 -23.52
C SER A 6 26.64 1.95 -23.99
N HIS A 7 26.29 2.03 -25.28
CA HIS A 7 25.66 3.21 -25.87
C HIS A 7 24.37 3.64 -25.15
N GLY A 8 23.60 2.70 -24.58
CA GLY A 8 22.47 3.00 -23.71
C GLY A 8 22.81 3.77 -22.42
N LYS A 9 24.07 3.73 -21.93
CA LYS A 9 24.51 4.62 -20.84
C LYS A 9 24.72 6.05 -21.32
N HIS A 10 25.29 6.25 -22.51
CA HIS A 10 25.43 7.58 -23.10
C HIS A 10 24.05 8.24 -23.26
N ILE A 11 23.04 7.51 -23.75
CA ILE A 11 21.66 8.01 -23.77
C ILE A 11 21.05 8.20 -22.37
N ALA A 12 21.32 7.31 -21.40
CA ALA A 12 20.87 7.55 -20.02
C ALA A 12 21.47 8.83 -19.42
N ILE A 13 22.72 9.15 -19.74
CA ILE A 13 23.40 10.38 -19.35
C ILE A 13 22.77 11.60 -20.06
N ILE A 14 22.59 11.56 -21.38
CA ILE A 14 21.92 12.61 -22.17
C ILE A 14 20.54 12.92 -21.56
N VAL A 15 19.72 11.88 -21.34
CA VAL A 15 18.38 12.02 -20.72
C VAL A 15 18.47 12.58 -19.29
N GLN A 16 19.45 12.17 -18.49
CA GLN A 16 19.64 12.69 -17.14
C GLN A 16 20.01 14.18 -17.13
N GLN A 17 20.79 14.67 -18.10
CA GLN A 17 21.12 16.09 -18.22
C GLN A 17 19.93 16.89 -18.79
N LEU A 18 19.25 16.40 -19.84
CA LEU A 18 18.02 17.01 -20.37
C LEU A 18 16.89 17.11 -19.33
N ASN A 19 16.87 16.22 -18.32
CA ASN A 19 15.94 16.28 -17.19
C ASN A 19 16.28 17.38 -16.15
N LYS A 20 17.46 17.98 -16.21
CA LYS A 20 17.88 19.11 -15.34
C LYS A 20 17.73 20.47 -16.02
N PHE A 21 17.89 20.52 -17.34
CA PHE A 21 17.91 21.76 -18.10
C PHE A 21 16.57 22.50 -18.06
N ASN A 22 16.58 23.73 -17.55
CA ASN A 22 15.41 24.60 -17.46
C ASN A 22 15.62 25.85 -18.33
N PRO A 23 14.97 25.97 -19.50
CA PRO A 23 15.23 27.04 -20.48
C PRO A 23 14.81 28.45 -20.02
N GLU A 24 14.13 28.56 -18.87
CA GLU A 24 13.76 29.85 -18.27
C GLU A 24 14.80 30.38 -17.27
N ASN A 25 15.80 29.55 -16.88
CA ASN A 25 16.68 29.83 -15.73
C ASN A 25 18.18 29.58 -16.00
N GLN A 26 18.57 29.01 -17.15
CA GLN A 26 19.97 28.69 -17.45
C GLN A 26 20.26 28.78 -18.95
N ASP A 27 21.33 29.48 -19.31
CA ASP A 27 21.75 29.65 -20.70
C ASP A 27 22.37 28.38 -21.30
N MET A 28 22.24 28.26 -22.63
CA MET A 28 22.66 27.10 -23.43
C MET A 28 24.14 26.75 -23.22
N GLU A 29 25.02 27.73 -23.43
CA GLU A 29 26.48 27.53 -23.41
C GLU A 29 26.97 27.20 -22.00
N ASP A 30 26.46 27.88 -20.97
CA ASP A 30 26.80 27.60 -19.58
C ASP A 30 26.34 26.20 -19.14
N PHE A 31 25.13 25.79 -19.52
CA PHE A 31 24.66 24.42 -19.25
C PHE A 31 25.52 23.37 -19.95
N LEU A 32 25.91 23.58 -21.21
CA LEU A 32 26.78 22.67 -21.93
C LEU A 32 28.18 22.62 -21.28
N ASN A 33 28.73 23.77 -20.88
CA ASN A 33 30.01 23.87 -20.15
C ASN A 33 29.97 23.20 -18.76
N GLU A 34 28.87 23.29 -18.03
CA GLU A 34 28.65 22.51 -16.80
C GLU A 34 28.54 21.01 -17.08
N SER A 35 27.82 20.63 -18.13
CA SER A 35 27.66 19.22 -18.51
C SER A 35 28.99 18.60 -18.91
N ALA A 36 29.84 19.31 -19.67
CA ALA A 36 31.19 18.88 -20.04
C ALA A 36 32.07 18.60 -18.82
N LYS A 37 32.08 19.50 -17.82
CA LYS A 37 32.80 19.29 -16.54
C LYS A 37 32.40 18.00 -15.81
N LEU A 38 31.16 17.54 -15.98
CA LEU A 38 30.67 16.25 -15.43
C LEU A 38 31.01 15.04 -16.33
N LEU A 39 31.34 15.26 -17.60
CA LEU A 39 31.58 14.22 -18.61
C LEU A 39 33.07 13.87 -18.81
N GLN A 40 33.99 14.62 -18.19
CA GLN A 40 35.46 14.39 -18.16
C GLN A 40 35.92 12.98 -17.72
N THR A 41 35.00 12.09 -17.33
CA THR A 41 35.25 10.68 -16.99
C THR A 41 35.02 9.71 -18.18
N LEU A 42 34.57 10.22 -19.32
CA LEU A 42 34.40 9.49 -20.58
C LEU A 42 35.61 9.65 -21.51
N ASN A 43 35.65 8.90 -22.61
CA ASN A 43 36.65 9.13 -23.66
C ASN A 43 36.27 10.37 -24.48
N VAL A 44 37.24 11.14 -24.98
CA VAL A 44 37.02 12.40 -25.74
C VAL A 44 36.04 12.25 -26.92
N THR A 45 35.99 11.08 -27.56
CA THR A 45 35.04 10.79 -28.66
C THR A 45 33.63 10.45 -28.18
N GLU A 46 33.49 9.89 -26.97
CA GLU A 46 32.20 9.61 -26.33
C GLU A 46 31.62 10.87 -25.67
N GLU A 47 32.48 11.70 -25.09
CA GLU A 47 32.16 13.02 -24.52
C GLU A 47 31.60 13.95 -25.60
N LYS A 48 32.30 14.12 -26.73
CA LYS A 48 31.81 14.90 -27.88
C LYS A 48 30.44 14.41 -28.35
N PHE A 49 30.30 13.12 -28.64
CA PHE A 49 29.00 12.55 -29.03
C PHE A 49 27.87 12.86 -28.04
N VAL A 50 28.14 12.84 -26.72
CA VAL A 50 27.14 13.21 -25.69
C VAL A 50 26.86 14.72 -25.68
N LEU A 51 27.86 15.58 -25.87
CA LEU A 51 27.68 17.04 -25.91
C LEU A 51 26.98 17.51 -27.19
N ASP A 52 27.40 17.01 -28.35
CA ASP A 52 26.83 17.34 -29.67
C ASP A 52 25.35 16.93 -29.73
N THR A 53 25.02 15.74 -29.19
CA THR A 53 23.62 15.30 -29.08
C THR A 53 22.83 16.04 -28.02
N LEU A 54 23.45 16.51 -26.92
CA LEU A 54 22.79 17.36 -25.93
C LEU A 54 22.43 18.72 -26.53
N ALA A 55 23.38 19.40 -27.17
CA ALA A 55 23.18 20.70 -27.81
C ALA A 55 22.04 20.64 -28.83
N GLY A 56 22.13 19.72 -29.80
CA GLY A 56 21.11 19.56 -30.84
C GLY A 56 19.73 19.13 -30.32
N CYS A 57 19.65 18.40 -29.20
CA CYS A 57 18.37 18.09 -28.55
C CYS A 57 17.69 19.32 -27.93
N ILE A 58 18.44 20.38 -27.60
CA ILE A 58 17.91 21.62 -27.03
C ILE A 58 17.66 22.66 -28.12
N GLU A 59 18.58 22.80 -29.09
CA GLU A 59 18.43 23.67 -30.26
C GLU A 59 17.16 23.34 -31.06
N TYR A 60 17.01 22.09 -31.49
CA TYR A 60 15.87 21.64 -32.30
C TYR A 60 14.66 21.21 -31.45
N LYS A 61 14.62 21.58 -30.17
CA LYS A 61 13.60 21.13 -29.19
C LYS A 61 12.16 21.39 -29.66
N SER A 62 11.89 22.53 -30.29
CA SER A 62 10.56 22.86 -30.84
C SER A 62 10.10 21.85 -31.91
N LEU A 63 10.98 21.54 -32.86
CA LEU A 63 10.77 20.60 -33.96
C LEU A 63 10.60 19.16 -33.45
N LEU A 64 11.42 18.76 -32.47
CA LEU A 64 11.38 17.42 -31.86
C LEU A 64 10.11 17.24 -30.99
N ASP A 65 9.70 18.29 -30.27
CA ASP A 65 8.51 18.29 -29.43
C ASP A 65 7.21 18.09 -30.24
N VAL A 66 7.12 18.58 -31.48
CA VAL A 66 5.99 18.30 -32.39
C VAL A 66 5.78 16.78 -32.55
N VAL A 67 6.84 16.05 -32.86
CA VAL A 67 6.79 14.60 -33.08
C VAL A 67 6.52 13.85 -31.77
N VAL A 68 7.21 14.22 -30.69
CA VAL A 68 7.12 13.51 -29.41
C VAL A 68 5.77 13.75 -28.72
N ASN A 69 5.24 14.97 -28.76
CA ASN A 69 3.90 15.26 -28.23
C ASN A 69 2.82 14.49 -29.00
N ALA A 70 2.89 14.48 -30.34
CA ALA A 70 1.96 13.72 -31.18
C ALA A 70 2.06 12.20 -30.97
N PHE A 71 3.27 11.67 -30.70
CA PHE A 71 3.46 10.28 -30.29
C PHE A 71 2.67 9.97 -29.01
N PHE A 72 2.85 10.75 -27.94
CA PHE A 72 2.12 10.55 -26.67
C PHE A 72 0.59 10.59 -26.84
N VAL A 73 0.07 11.47 -27.70
CA VAL A 73 -1.37 11.58 -28.00
C VAL A 73 -1.93 10.35 -28.76
N ARG A 74 -1.17 9.79 -29.71
CA ARG A 74 -1.62 8.68 -30.56
C ARG A 74 -1.24 7.29 -30.00
N ASP A 75 0.02 6.89 -30.16
CA ASP A 75 0.52 5.53 -29.86
C ASP A 75 1.15 5.41 -28.45
N GLY A 76 1.60 6.54 -27.89
CA GLY A 76 2.39 6.63 -26.67
C GLY A 76 1.60 6.67 -25.35
N LYS A 77 0.28 6.45 -25.38
CA LYS A 77 -0.63 6.56 -24.21
C LYS A 77 -0.26 5.71 -22.99
N TYR A 78 0.57 4.68 -23.18
CA TYR A 78 1.08 3.78 -22.12
C TYR A 78 2.58 3.97 -21.84
N CYS A 79 3.21 4.99 -22.42
CA CYS A 79 4.59 5.37 -22.14
C CYS A 79 4.62 6.39 -20.99
N LEU A 80 5.67 6.39 -20.18
CA LEU A 80 5.77 7.31 -19.05
C LEU A 80 6.20 8.71 -19.53
N ILE A 81 5.62 9.76 -18.95
CA ILE A 81 5.99 11.16 -19.26
C ILE A 81 7.45 11.42 -18.88
N SER A 82 7.98 10.75 -17.85
CA SER A 82 9.40 10.77 -17.47
C SER A 82 10.35 10.22 -18.54
N GLU A 83 9.83 9.57 -19.59
CA GLU A 83 10.60 9.05 -20.72
C GLU A 83 10.55 9.98 -21.95
N ARG A 84 9.86 11.14 -21.86
CA ARG A 84 9.77 12.14 -22.94
C ARG A 84 11.13 12.51 -23.52
N ASN A 85 12.09 12.83 -22.66
CA ASN A 85 13.44 13.23 -23.09
C ASN A 85 14.24 12.07 -23.73
N LEU A 86 13.89 10.81 -23.47
CA LEU A 86 14.45 9.65 -24.19
C LEU A 86 13.91 9.58 -25.62
N TYR A 87 12.61 9.85 -25.82
CA TYR A 87 12.04 9.93 -27.17
C TYR A 87 12.54 11.15 -27.95
N ILE A 88 12.81 12.29 -27.29
CA ILE A 88 13.46 13.46 -27.91
C ILE A 88 14.87 13.10 -28.40
N ALA A 89 15.71 12.51 -27.55
CA ALA A 89 17.06 12.10 -27.93
C ALA A 89 17.07 11.09 -29.10
N ILE A 90 16.15 10.11 -29.09
CA ILE A 90 16.01 9.14 -30.19
C ILE A 90 15.40 9.77 -31.45
N CYS A 91 14.57 10.80 -31.33
CA CYS A 91 14.07 11.58 -32.46
C CYS A 91 15.21 12.36 -33.12
N TYR A 92 16.00 13.12 -32.34
CA TYR A 92 17.16 13.87 -32.83
C TYR A 92 18.19 12.97 -33.53
N LEU A 93 18.53 11.82 -32.91
CA LEU A 93 19.42 10.81 -33.49
C LEU A 93 18.86 10.16 -34.77
N ALA A 94 17.54 10.21 -35.00
CA ALA A 94 16.88 9.68 -36.19
C ALA A 94 16.69 10.73 -37.30
N THR A 95 16.57 12.02 -36.96
CA THR A 95 16.41 13.12 -37.92
C THR A 95 17.74 13.67 -38.43
N PHE A 96 18.68 13.98 -37.53
CA PHE A 96 19.90 14.72 -37.89
C PHE A 96 21.11 13.79 -38.01
N GLN A 97 21.39 12.99 -36.98
CA GLN A 97 22.62 12.18 -36.95
C GLN A 97 22.51 10.79 -37.61
N LEU A 98 21.39 10.44 -38.25
CA LEU A 98 21.18 9.10 -38.84
C LEU A 98 22.06 8.86 -40.09
N GLU A 99 22.33 9.91 -40.86
CA GLU A 99 23.24 9.86 -42.02
C GLU A 99 24.70 9.68 -41.55
N GLU A 100 25.12 10.42 -40.53
CA GLU A 100 26.50 10.48 -40.00
C GLU A 100 26.89 9.24 -39.17
N LEU A 101 26.04 8.84 -38.22
CA LEU A 101 26.27 7.63 -37.40
C LEU A 101 26.07 6.34 -38.20
N GLY A 102 25.18 6.41 -39.21
CA GLY A 102 24.77 5.29 -40.01
C GLY A 102 23.90 4.26 -39.27
N LEU A 103 23.09 3.52 -40.05
CA LEU A 103 22.13 2.54 -39.56
C LEU A 103 22.73 1.50 -38.58
N GLN A 104 23.98 1.08 -38.76
CA GLN A 104 24.59 0.06 -37.89
C GLN A 104 24.79 0.57 -36.45
N GLN A 105 25.26 1.81 -36.30
CA GLN A 105 25.50 2.39 -34.99
C GLN A 105 24.18 2.81 -34.33
N PHE A 106 23.26 3.41 -35.10
CA PHE A 106 21.89 3.64 -34.68
C PHE A 106 21.19 2.33 -34.22
N SER A 107 21.41 1.22 -34.93
CA SER A 107 20.83 -0.07 -34.54
C SER A 107 21.41 -0.62 -33.23
N ARG A 108 22.71 -0.43 -32.96
CA ARG A 108 23.33 -0.77 -31.67
C ARG A 108 22.77 0.07 -30.53
N ILE A 109 22.62 1.38 -30.75
CA ILE A 109 21.99 2.33 -29.83
C ILE A 109 20.57 1.84 -29.48
N VAL A 110 19.70 1.70 -30.48
CA VAL A 110 18.30 1.28 -30.31
C VAL A 110 18.18 -0.09 -29.65
N LYS A 111 19.01 -1.07 -30.03
CA LYS A 111 19.00 -2.43 -29.45
C LYS A 111 19.58 -2.49 -28.02
N SER A 112 20.16 -1.39 -27.51
CA SER A 112 20.62 -1.26 -26.11
C SER A 112 19.59 -0.62 -25.18
N LEU A 113 18.49 -0.10 -25.73
CA LEU A 113 17.34 0.45 -24.99
C LEU A 113 16.19 -0.58 -24.90
N ASP A 114 15.06 -0.19 -24.30
CA ASP A 114 13.87 -1.03 -24.23
C ASP A 114 13.30 -1.30 -25.63
N THR A 115 13.46 -2.54 -26.08
CA THR A 115 13.03 -3.02 -27.40
C THR A 115 11.55 -2.79 -27.67
N ALA A 116 10.68 -2.87 -26.66
CA ALA A 116 9.24 -2.70 -26.85
C ALA A 116 8.83 -1.22 -27.01
N LYS A 117 9.57 -0.30 -26.37
CA LYS A 117 9.36 1.15 -26.50
C LYS A 117 9.89 1.67 -27.82
N MET A 118 11.11 1.27 -28.18
CA MET A 118 11.75 1.67 -29.44
C MET A 118 10.99 1.12 -30.66
N GLN A 119 10.50 -0.13 -30.60
CA GLN A 119 9.68 -0.71 -31.67
C GLN A 119 8.38 0.08 -31.91
N LYS A 120 7.73 0.58 -30.86
CA LYS A 120 6.56 1.48 -30.99
C LYS A 120 6.94 2.85 -31.54
N PHE A 121 7.94 3.51 -30.96
CA PHE A 121 8.32 4.87 -31.34
C PHE A 121 8.82 4.96 -32.78
N LEU A 122 9.71 4.05 -33.20
CA LEU A 122 10.23 4.04 -34.57
C LEU A 122 9.15 3.71 -35.59
N ARG A 123 8.19 2.83 -35.26
CA ARG A 123 7.03 2.52 -36.12
C ARG A 123 6.07 3.71 -36.27
N PHE A 124 5.92 4.51 -35.21
CA PHE A 124 5.16 5.77 -35.29
C PHE A 124 5.90 6.80 -36.15
N PHE A 125 7.19 7.02 -35.89
CA PHE A 125 7.94 8.10 -36.51
C PHE A 125 8.27 7.84 -38.00
N PHE A 126 8.75 6.65 -38.34
CA PHE A 126 9.02 6.25 -39.73
C PHE A 126 7.76 5.81 -40.49
N ASN A 127 6.60 6.38 -40.18
CA ASN A 127 5.38 6.21 -40.97
C ASN A 127 5.36 7.24 -42.10
N ALA A 128 5.53 6.78 -43.34
CA ALA A 128 5.56 7.65 -44.54
C ALA A 128 4.30 8.51 -44.69
N LEU A 129 3.13 8.06 -44.20
CA LEU A 129 1.90 8.88 -44.21
C LEU A 129 1.99 10.07 -43.26
N TYR A 130 2.66 9.90 -42.10
CA TYR A 130 2.81 10.97 -41.12
C TYR A 130 3.91 11.94 -41.53
N LEU A 131 5.03 11.43 -42.04
CA LEU A 131 6.15 12.23 -42.57
C LEU A 131 5.71 13.15 -43.72
N ASN A 132 4.95 12.63 -44.70
CA ASN A 132 4.52 13.42 -45.87
C ASN A 132 3.30 14.32 -45.64
N THR A 133 2.62 14.22 -44.49
CA THR A 133 1.50 15.10 -44.13
C THR A 133 1.86 15.94 -42.91
N TRP A 134 1.14 15.76 -41.80
CA TRP A 134 1.17 16.66 -40.65
C TRP A 134 2.56 16.87 -40.03
N ILE A 135 3.53 15.95 -40.13
CA ILE A 135 4.90 16.22 -39.65
C ILE A 135 5.56 17.28 -40.53
N LYS A 136 5.52 17.13 -41.86
CA LYS A 136 6.00 18.15 -42.80
C LYS A 136 5.26 19.46 -42.60
N ASP A 137 3.93 19.42 -42.45
CA ASP A 137 3.11 20.63 -42.35
C ASP A 137 3.38 21.41 -41.05
N GLU A 138 3.53 20.73 -39.91
CA GLU A 138 3.90 21.35 -38.63
C GLU A 138 5.36 21.84 -38.62
N TRP A 139 6.30 21.10 -39.21
CA TRP A 139 7.69 21.57 -39.37
C TRP A 139 7.81 22.76 -40.34
N SER A 140 6.94 22.83 -41.36
CA SER A 140 6.84 23.97 -42.29
C SER A 140 6.31 25.26 -41.65
N LYS A 141 5.96 25.25 -40.35
CA LYS A 141 5.65 26.47 -39.57
C LYS A 141 6.88 27.12 -38.94
N PHE A 142 7.98 26.37 -38.84
CA PHE A 142 9.24 26.83 -38.22
C PHE A 142 10.34 27.09 -39.25
N TYR A 143 10.30 26.42 -40.40
CA TYR A 143 11.28 26.50 -41.49
C TYR A 143 10.59 26.40 -42.85
N ASP A 144 11.24 26.87 -43.92
CA ASP A 144 10.67 26.87 -45.27
C ASP A 144 10.30 25.46 -45.75
N SER A 145 9.09 25.27 -46.28
CA SER A 145 8.60 23.96 -46.72
C SER A 145 9.49 23.21 -47.74
N PRO A 146 10.18 23.84 -48.72
CA PRO A 146 11.19 23.14 -49.53
C PRO A 146 12.37 22.65 -48.69
N TYR A 147 12.92 23.49 -47.81
CA TYR A 147 14.05 23.15 -46.93
C TYR A 147 13.69 21.98 -45.98
N VAL A 148 12.50 22.02 -45.38
CA VAL A 148 11.95 20.92 -44.54
C VAL A 148 11.83 19.63 -45.33
N LYS A 149 11.38 19.70 -46.59
CA LYS A 149 11.21 18.53 -47.45
C LYS A 149 12.56 17.90 -47.80
N GLU A 150 13.46 18.70 -48.35
CA GLU A 150 14.72 18.22 -48.94
C GLU A 150 15.74 17.78 -47.88
N ASN A 151 15.85 18.50 -46.76
CA ASN A 151 16.87 18.21 -45.75
C ASN A 151 16.41 17.23 -44.67
N TRP A 152 15.10 17.07 -44.42
CA TRP A 152 14.59 16.23 -43.32
C TRP A 152 13.64 15.13 -43.79
N ILE A 153 12.56 15.47 -44.52
CA ILE A 153 11.55 14.47 -44.90
C ILE A 153 12.10 13.46 -45.92
N ASP A 154 12.74 13.92 -46.99
CA ASP A 154 13.25 13.04 -48.05
C ASP A 154 14.37 12.10 -47.54
N PRO A 155 15.33 12.54 -46.67
CA PRO A 155 16.26 11.65 -45.98
C PRO A 155 15.59 10.63 -45.05
N LEU A 156 14.58 11.03 -44.26
CA LEU A 156 13.83 10.10 -43.39
C LEU A 156 13.11 9.02 -44.21
N LEU A 157 12.55 9.38 -45.37
CA LEU A 157 11.93 8.45 -46.32
C LEU A 157 12.98 7.52 -46.97
N ARG A 158 14.15 8.05 -47.34
CA ARG A 158 15.30 7.27 -47.87
C ARG A 158 15.85 6.26 -46.85
N TRP A 159 15.78 6.54 -45.55
CA TRP A 159 16.15 5.60 -44.49
C TRP A 159 14.98 4.68 -44.05
N GLN A 160 13.73 5.04 -44.31
CA GLN A 160 12.53 4.29 -43.91
C GLN A 160 12.59 2.77 -44.17
N PRO A 161 12.86 2.25 -45.39
CA PRO A 161 12.88 0.80 -45.63
C PRO A 161 14.00 0.06 -44.89
N LYS A 162 15.09 0.77 -44.53
CA LYS A 162 16.18 0.22 -43.72
C LYS A 162 15.82 0.20 -42.24
N VAL A 163 15.04 1.17 -41.77
CA VAL A 163 14.51 1.21 -40.39
C VAL A 163 13.33 0.26 -40.20
N GLN A 164 12.51 0.00 -41.22
CA GLN A 164 11.46 -1.04 -41.20
C GLN A 164 12.05 -2.42 -40.89
N ARG A 165 13.13 -2.82 -41.57
CA ARG A 165 13.89 -4.06 -41.27
C ARG A 165 14.45 -4.11 -39.84
N LEU A 166 14.71 -2.96 -39.23
CA LEU A 166 15.11 -2.87 -37.83
C LEU A 166 13.90 -3.04 -36.89
N ILE A 167 12.75 -2.45 -37.21
CA ILE A 167 11.49 -2.61 -36.48
C ILE A 167 11.04 -4.07 -36.51
N GLU A 168 11.14 -4.75 -37.65
CA GLU A 168 10.90 -6.20 -37.82
C GLU A 168 11.80 -7.04 -36.88
N GLN A 169 13.11 -6.77 -36.88
CA GLN A 169 14.06 -7.41 -35.95
C GLN A 169 13.77 -7.12 -34.46
N LEU A 170 12.98 -6.09 -34.13
CA LEU A 170 12.52 -5.82 -32.77
C LEU A 170 11.19 -6.52 -32.47
N THR A 171 10.25 -6.60 -33.43
CA THR A 171 9.01 -7.38 -33.25
C THR A 171 9.30 -8.87 -33.10
N ASP A 172 10.23 -9.42 -33.89
CA ASP A 172 10.59 -10.84 -33.78
C ASP A 172 11.19 -11.17 -32.42
N LYS A 173 12.03 -10.27 -31.87
CA LYS A 173 12.59 -10.41 -30.52
C LYS A 173 11.54 -10.27 -29.40
N LEU A 174 10.43 -9.58 -29.67
CA LEU A 174 9.31 -9.45 -28.73
C LEU A 174 8.41 -10.69 -28.79
N ASN A 175 8.08 -11.16 -30.00
CA ASN A 175 7.26 -12.35 -30.23
C ASN A 175 7.99 -13.64 -29.77
N ASN A 176 9.29 -13.74 -30.00
CA ASN A 176 10.10 -14.87 -29.54
C ASN A 176 10.35 -14.88 -28.01
N ARG A 177 9.95 -13.82 -27.28
CA ARG A 177 9.92 -13.80 -25.82
C ARG A 177 8.62 -14.34 -25.23
N THR A 178 7.51 -14.33 -25.98
CA THR A 178 6.22 -14.89 -25.53
C THR A 178 6.04 -16.36 -25.93
N THR A 179 6.74 -16.84 -26.96
CA THR A 179 6.65 -18.23 -27.43
C THR A 179 7.50 -19.24 -26.65
N THR A 180 8.32 -18.84 -25.67
CA THR A 180 9.05 -19.78 -24.79
C THR A 180 8.16 -20.41 -23.70
N VAL A 181 6.87 -20.60 -23.97
CA VAL A 181 6.03 -21.58 -23.26
C VAL A 181 6.40 -22.95 -23.82
N LYS A 182 6.92 -23.84 -22.98
CA LYS A 182 7.19 -25.23 -23.39
C LYS A 182 5.89 -25.91 -23.78
N THR A 183 5.66 -26.11 -25.07
CA THR A 183 4.56 -26.93 -25.58
C THR A 183 4.80 -28.38 -25.17
N SER A 184 4.09 -28.83 -24.12
CA SER A 184 3.94 -30.25 -23.83
C SER A 184 3.35 -30.93 -25.07
N ARG A 185 3.97 -32.02 -25.55
CA ARG A 185 3.44 -32.81 -26.67
C ARG A 185 1.98 -33.16 -26.39
N VAL A 186 1.10 -32.86 -27.34
CA VAL A 186 -0.29 -33.30 -27.28
C VAL A 186 -0.30 -34.82 -27.49
N THR A 187 -0.87 -35.55 -26.54
CA THR A 187 -1.04 -37.00 -26.67
C THR A 187 -2.05 -37.29 -27.77
N GLN A 188 -1.62 -37.95 -28.84
CA GLN A 188 -2.54 -38.55 -29.81
C GLN A 188 -3.06 -39.87 -29.23
N PRO A 189 -4.37 -40.17 -29.33
CA PRO A 189 -4.89 -41.48 -28.95
C PRO A 189 -4.46 -42.52 -29.99
N GLU A 190 -3.87 -43.61 -29.52
CA GLU A 190 -3.51 -44.78 -30.32
C GLU A 190 -4.67 -45.79 -30.26
N GLU A 191 -5.10 -46.33 -31.40
CA GLU A 191 -6.26 -47.22 -31.44
C GLU A 191 -5.97 -48.59 -30.80
N PHE A 192 -6.92 -49.12 -30.05
CA PHE A 192 -6.71 -50.33 -29.25
C PHE A 192 -6.87 -51.59 -30.10
N ASN A 193 -5.88 -52.48 -30.04
CA ASN A 193 -5.94 -53.77 -30.70
C ASN A 193 -7.01 -54.67 -30.04
N LEU A 194 -8.07 -54.98 -30.78
CA LEU A 194 -9.14 -55.90 -30.37
C LEU A 194 -8.58 -57.31 -30.14
N THR A 195 -8.42 -57.70 -28.87
CA THR A 195 -7.92 -59.01 -28.48
C THR A 195 -8.99 -59.83 -27.76
N VAL A 196 -9.06 -61.12 -28.11
CA VAL A 196 -10.06 -62.08 -27.62
C VAL A 196 -9.98 -62.22 -26.09
N PRO A 197 -11.11 -62.25 -25.36
CA PRO A 197 -11.11 -62.31 -23.90
C PRO A 197 -10.50 -63.63 -23.38
N LYS A 198 -9.54 -63.53 -22.47
CA LYS A 198 -9.02 -64.68 -21.70
C LYS A 198 -10.07 -65.15 -20.67
N PRO A 199 -10.13 -66.46 -20.36
CA PRO A 199 -11.11 -67.00 -19.41
C PRO A 199 -10.94 -66.42 -18.00
N ARG A 200 -12.05 -66.33 -17.26
CA ARG A 200 -12.09 -65.75 -15.91
C ARG A 200 -11.45 -66.68 -14.88
N ALA A 201 -10.35 -66.25 -14.28
CA ALA A 201 -9.88 -66.81 -13.02
C ALA A 201 -10.75 -66.34 -11.84
N ILE A 202 -10.88 -67.18 -10.80
CA ILE A 202 -11.58 -66.83 -9.56
C ILE A 202 -10.78 -65.73 -8.84
N PRO A 203 -11.41 -64.64 -8.36
CA PRO A 203 -10.70 -63.55 -7.71
C PRO A 203 -10.18 -63.97 -6.33
N VAL A 204 -8.86 -64.21 -6.24
CA VAL A 204 -8.13 -64.25 -4.96
C VAL A 204 -8.36 -62.90 -4.25
N PRO A 205 -8.67 -62.87 -2.94
CA PRO A 205 -8.89 -61.63 -2.22
C PRO A 205 -7.66 -60.72 -2.34
N LEU A 206 -7.89 -59.48 -2.79
CA LEU A 206 -6.82 -58.51 -3.00
C LEU A 206 -6.06 -58.28 -1.68
N PRO A 207 -4.74 -58.51 -1.61
CA PRO A 207 -3.97 -58.13 -0.43
C PRO A 207 -4.11 -56.63 -0.24
N ILE A 208 -4.42 -56.22 0.99
CA ILE A 208 -4.64 -54.81 1.34
C ILE A 208 -3.43 -54.02 0.86
N ARG A 209 -3.64 -53.04 -0.04
CA ARG A 209 -2.56 -52.23 -0.59
C ARG A 209 -1.79 -51.58 0.55
N THR A 210 -0.60 -52.09 0.84
CA THR A 210 0.37 -51.41 1.70
C THR A 210 0.67 -50.07 1.05
N LEU A 211 0.11 -49.00 1.61
CA LEU A 211 0.26 -47.66 1.09
C LEU A 211 1.75 -47.36 0.95
N VAL A 212 2.19 -47.09 -0.29
CA VAL A 212 3.56 -46.63 -0.54
C VAL A 212 3.78 -45.42 0.36
N LYS A 213 4.73 -45.53 1.29
CA LYS A 213 5.02 -44.46 2.25
C LYS A 213 5.20 -43.17 1.46
N SER A 214 4.39 -42.16 1.78
CA SER A 214 4.33 -40.92 1.01
C SER A 214 5.73 -40.34 0.87
N LEU A 215 6.06 -39.86 -0.33
CA LEU A 215 7.32 -39.17 -0.59
C LEU A 215 7.51 -38.10 0.49
N PRO A 216 8.69 -38.04 1.15
CA PRO A 216 8.89 -37.16 2.30
C PRO A 216 8.58 -35.73 1.89
N VAL A 217 7.66 -35.10 2.64
CA VAL A 217 7.10 -33.79 2.30
C VAL A 217 8.26 -32.82 2.03
N PRO A 218 8.34 -32.21 0.83
CA PRO A 218 9.57 -31.58 0.40
C PRO A 218 9.97 -30.45 1.37
N PRO A 219 11.28 -30.26 1.63
CA PRO A 219 11.76 -29.32 2.65
C PRO A 219 11.50 -27.83 2.29
N SER A 220 10.79 -27.56 1.20
CA SER A 220 10.15 -26.27 0.90
C SER A 220 8.87 -26.03 1.71
N THR A 221 8.06 -27.07 2.00
CA THR A 221 6.76 -26.94 2.70
C THR A 221 6.93 -26.44 4.13
N TYR A 222 8.03 -26.82 4.80
CA TYR A 222 8.39 -26.35 6.14
C TYR A 222 9.12 -25.00 6.15
N LYS A 223 9.47 -24.44 4.98
CA LYS A 223 10.07 -23.10 4.87
C LYS A 223 8.94 -22.09 4.72
N PRO A 224 8.75 -21.13 5.65
CA PRO A 224 7.66 -20.17 5.54
C PRO A 224 7.81 -19.31 4.27
N PRO A 225 6.69 -18.95 3.60
CA PRO A 225 6.70 -18.23 2.34
C PRO A 225 7.43 -16.88 2.43
N LYS A 226 7.88 -16.39 1.28
CA LYS A 226 8.72 -15.19 1.18
C LYS A 226 8.04 -13.97 1.81
N GLU A 227 6.71 -13.84 1.68
CA GLU A 227 5.94 -12.78 2.33
C GLU A 227 6.07 -12.78 3.86
N LYS A 228 6.08 -13.95 4.53
CA LYS A 228 6.23 -13.99 6.01
C LYS A 228 7.59 -13.46 6.45
N LYS A 229 8.66 -13.83 5.74
CA LYS A 229 10.02 -13.29 6.00
C LYS A 229 10.14 -11.81 5.66
N GLN A 230 9.37 -11.30 4.71
CA GLN A 230 9.26 -9.86 4.42
C GLN A 230 8.46 -9.13 5.50
N LEU A 231 7.36 -9.69 5.98
CA LEU A 231 6.57 -9.18 7.11
C LEU A 231 7.39 -9.11 8.40
N GLU A 232 8.21 -10.11 8.71
CA GLU A 232 9.14 -10.10 9.84
C GLU A 232 10.21 -9.00 9.70
N LYS A 233 10.81 -8.86 8.50
CA LYS A 233 11.74 -7.76 8.19
C LYS A 233 11.08 -6.38 8.27
N ASN A 234 9.82 -6.25 7.90
CA ASN A 234 9.07 -5.00 8.00
C ASN A 234 8.65 -4.71 9.44
N ARG A 235 8.24 -5.73 10.22
CA ARG A 235 7.90 -5.60 11.64
C ARG A 235 9.11 -5.19 12.48
N THR A 236 10.28 -5.77 12.21
CA THR A 236 11.55 -5.39 12.86
C THR A 236 12.05 -4.01 12.43
N LYS A 237 11.92 -3.63 11.15
CA LYS A 237 12.18 -2.24 10.68
C LYS A 237 11.24 -1.23 11.35
N ASN A 238 9.95 -1.51 11.42
CA ASN A 238 8.96 -0.62 12.04
C ASN A 238 9.18 -0.50 13.54
N TYR A 239 9.53 -1.59 14.23
CA TYR A 239 9.92 -1.56 15.64
C TYR A 239 11.14 -0.66 15.88
N ARG A 240 12.21 -0.80 15.09
CA ARG A 240 13.39 0.09 15.15
C ARG A 240 13.03 1.55 14.83
N LYS A 241 12.17 1.80 13.82
CA LYS A 241 11.66 3.14 13.49
C LYS A 241 10.84 3.77 14.61
N ALA A 242 10.05 2.99 15.35
CA ALA A 242 9.25 3.46 16.49
C ALA A 242 10.08 3.64 17.77
N GLN A 243 11.14 2.85 17.95
CA GLN A 243 12.05 2.96 19.10
C GLN A 243 12.88 4.26 19.06
N ALA A 244 13.27 4.74 17.89
CA ALA A 244 14.03 5.99 17.74
C ALA A 244 13.32 7.25 18.30
N PRO A 245 12.07 7.59 17.92
CA PRO A 245 11.36 8.73 18.52
C PRO A 245 11.00 8.49 19.98
N LEU A 246 10.75 7.24 20.42
CA LEU A 246 10.50 6.92 21.82
C LEU A 246 11.74 7.20 22.70
N LEU A 247 12.94 6.82 22.24
CA LEU A 247 14.20 7.18 22.90
C LEU A 247 14.47 8.70 22.83
N LYS A 248 14.16 9.37 21.71
CA LYS A 248 14.27 10.83 21.57
C LYS A 248 13.32 11.57 22.53
N ALA A 249 12.12 11.03 22.77
CA ALA A 249 11.16 11.55 23.73
C ALA A 249 11.63 11.34 25.17
N ALA A 250 12.07 10.13 25.54
CA ALA A 250 12.63 9.84 26.86
C ALA A 250 13.84 10.72 27.20
N ALA A 251 14.76 10.91 26.25
CA ALA A 251 15.92 11.80 26.39
C ALA A 251 15.57 13.31 26.46
N ASN A 252 14.35 13.69 26.05
CA ASN A 252 13.83 15.05 26.16
C ASN A 252 12.85 15.23 27.34
N GLN A 253 12.48 14.15 28.04
CA GLN A 253 11.41 14.14 29.05
C GLN A 253 11.69 15.06 30.25
N PHE A 254 12.96 15.41 30.48
CA PHE A 254 13.41 16.34 31.53
C PHE A 254 13.75 17.76 31.01
N LYS A 255 13.74 18.01 29.70
CA LYS A 255 14.11 19.34 29.13
C LYS A 255 13.06 20.42 29.34
N CYS A 256 11.83 20.06 29.68
CA CYS A 256 10.73 21.00 29.91
C CYS A 256 10.93 21.93 31.13
N VAL A 257 11.97 21.70 31.94
CA VAL A 257 12.32 22.55 33.10
C VAL A 257 13.24 23.72 32.72
N THR A 258 14.10 23.58 31.70
CA THR A 258 15.08 24.60 31.30
C THR A 258 14.61 25.39 30.07
N ARG A 259 13.81 26.43 30.29
CA ARG A 259 13.28 27.30 29.23
C ARG A 259 14.32 28.31 28.73
N LYS A 260 14.93 28.06 27.57
CA LYS A 260 15.64 29.08 26.77
C LYS A 260 14.91 29.29 25.43
N PRO A 261 14.60 30.53 25.01
CA PRO A 261 13.82 30.79 23.80
C PRO A 261 14.70 31.20 22.61
N GLU A 262 15.08 30.25 21.75
CA GLU A 262 15.72 30.56 20.46
C GLU A 262 15.09 29.78 19.30
N LYS A 263 14.37 30.55 18.48
CA LYS A 263 14.10 30.42 17.03
C LYS A 263 13.74 29.02 16.47
N GLU A 264 12.49 28.92 16.03
CA GLU A 264 11.99 27.83 15.19
C GLU A 264 12.51 28.00 13.76
N GLU A 265 13.12 26.94 13.20
CA GLU A 265 13.36 26.78 11.76
C GLU A 265 12.59 25.54 11.30
N ASP A 266 11.42 25.75 10.69
CA ASP A 266 10.56 24.67 10.21
C ASP A 266 11.10 24.03 8.94
N THR A 267 11.56 22.78 9.04
CA THR A 267 11.86 21.90 7.90
C THR A 267 10.96 20.66 7.96
N ASP A 268 9.69 20.87 7.62
CA ASP A 268 8.66 19.84 7.70
C ASP A 268 8.62 19.01 6.42
N ASP A 269 9.18 17.80 6.47
CA ASP A 269 9.28 16.89 5.31
C ASP A 269 8.93 15.45 5.71
N THR A 270 7.65 15.08 5.57
CA THR A 270 7.18 13.68 5.70
C THR A 270 5.93 13.43 4.86
N MET A 271 6.03 12.47 3.93
CA MET A 271 4.92 12.05 3.09
C MET A 271 3.79 11.32 3.83
N GLU A 272 2.57 11.70 3.48
CA GLU A 272 1.41 10.84 3.25
C GLU A 272 1.04 9.77 4.30
N SER A 273 0.13 10.17 5.20
CA SER A 273 -1.19 9.54 5.16
C SER A 273 -2.26 10.62 5.32
N LYS A 274 -3.31 10.59 4.49
CA LYS A 274 -4.38 11.61 4.49
C LYS A 274 -5.68 11.02 5.08
N PRO A 275 -5.91 11.07 6.41
CA PRO A 275 -7.26 11.32 6.88
C PRO A 275 -7.70 12.70 6.35
N ALA A 276 -9.00 12.92 6.16
CA ALA A 276 -9.50 14.22 5.73
C ALA A 276 -9.35 15.23 6.89
N ILE A 277 -8.22 15.95 6.92
CA ILE A 277 -8.00 17.06 7.86
C ILE A 277 -8.98 18.18 7.49
N GLN A 278 -10.14 18.18 8.15
CA GLN A 278 -10.90 19.41 8.31
C GLN A 278 -10.03 20.34 9.15
N ALA A 279 -9.36 21.29 8.49
CA ALA A 279 -8.61 22.32 9.18
C ALA A 279 -9.55 23.02 10.15
N GLN A 280 -9.31 22.84 11.46
CA GLN A 280 -10.05 23.57 12.47
C GLN A 280 -9.85 25.05 12.18
N LYS A 281 -10.94 25.78 11.92
CA LYS A 281 -10.87 27.23 11.82
C LYS A 281 -10.36 27.74 13.17
N ILE A 282 -9.09 28.15 13.21
CA ILE A 282 -8.52 28.88 14.32
C ILE A 282 -9.40 30.10 14.50
N GLN A 283 -10.25 30.10 15.53
CA GLN A 283 -11.02 31.27 15.94
C GLN A 283 -10.10 32.20 16.73
N SER A 284 -9.01 32.62 16.09
CA SER A 284 -8.29 33.80 16.52
C SER A 284 -9.27 34.96 16.41
N LYS A 285 -9.80 35.36 17.57
CA LYS A 285 -10.18 36.75 17.75
C LYS A 285 -8.91 37.54 17.47
N ILE A 286 -8.85 38.15 16.30
CA ILE A 286 -7.79 39.10 16.00
C ILE A 286 -8.16 40.34 16.80
N ASP A 287 -7.71 40.36 18.05
CA ASP A 287 -7.71 41.59 18.83
C ASP A 287 -6.95 42.63 18.01
N ASN A 288 -7.51 43.83 17.88
CA ASN A 288 -6.98 44.88 16.99
C ASN A 288 -5.75 45.55 17.61
N ILE A 289 -4.70 44.75 17.88
CA ILE A 289 -3.36 45.22 18.19
C ILE A 289 -2.92 46.11 17.02
N PRO A 290 -2.54 47.38 17.24
CA PRO A 290 -2.08 48.26 16.18
C PRO A 290 -0.69 47.83 15.70
N ILE A 291 -0.64 46.83 14.82
CA ILE A 291 0.58 46.39 14.16
C ILE A 291 1.10 47.56 13.33
N LYS A 292 2.18 48.20 13.79
CA LYS A 292 2.87 49.27 13.07
C LYS A 292 3.32 48.72 11.72
N LEU A 293 2.65 49.14 10.65
CA LEU A 293 2.93 48.64 9.31
C LEU A 293 4.31 49.12 8.86
N ASN A 294 5.23 48.18 8.66
CA ASN A 294 6.54 48.48 8.09
C ASN A 294 6.37 49.10 6.69
N ALA A 295 7.25 50.04 6.31
CA ALA A 295 7.21 50.69 4.99
C ALA A 295 7.10 49.68 3.83
N ALA A 296 7.90 48.60 3.86
CA ALA A 296 7.86 47.54 2.87
C ALA A 296 6.56 46.69 2.89
N ALA A 297 5.75 46.72 3.95
CA ALA A 297 4.41 46.13 3.95
C ALA A 297 3.42 47.05 3.22
N ILE A 298 3.42 48.35 3.58
CA ILE A 298 2.60 49.40 2.95
C ILE A 298 2.84 49.41 1.43
N LEU A 299 4.09 49.47 0.99
CA LEU A 299 4.41 49.53 -0.45
C LEU A 299 4.03 48.25 -1.22
N ARG A 300 4.19 47.06 -0.62
CA ARG A 300 3.78 45.79 -1.25
C ARG A 300 2.25 45.66 -1.35
N GLU A 301 1.52 46.11 -0.32
CA GLU A 301 0.05 46.09 -0.33
C GLU A 301 -0.53 47.14 -1.29
N GLY A 302 0.04 48.36 -1.30
CA GLY A 302 -0.29 49.41 -2.26
C GLY A 302 -0.08 48.96 -3.71
N ALA A 303 1.09 48.39 -4.03
CA ALA A 303 1.38 47.85 -5.36
C ALA A 303 0.44 46.69 -5.76
N LEU A 304 -0.01 45.88 -4.80
CA LEU A 304 -0.99 44.81 -5.04
C LEU A 304 -2.38 45.39 -5.38
N TYR A 305 -2.81 46.46 -4.71
CA TYR A 305 -4.05 47.14 -5.04
C TYR A 305 -3.97 47.95 -6.35
N GLN A 306 -2.85 48.61 -6.64
CA GLN A 306 -2.64 49.28 -7.92
C GLN A 306 -2.78 48.29 -9.10
N ARG A 307 -2.13 47.13 -9.03
CA ARG A 307 -2.29 46.05 -10.05
C ARG A 307 -3.73 45.57 -10.21
N LYS A 308 -4.53 45.52 -9.13
CA LYS A 308 -5.97 45.18 -9.20
C LYS A 308 -6.79 46.30 -9.85
N MET A 309 -6.51 47.55 -9.49
CA MET A 309 -7.14 48.72 -10.10
C MET A 309 -6.85 48.77 -11.61
N GLU A 310 -5.60 48.56 -12.02
CA GLU A 310 -5.22 48.42 -13.43
C GLU A 310 -5.95 47.28 -14.15
N GLN A 311 -6.21 46.15 -13.46
CA GLN A 311 -6.94 45.01 -14.03
C GLN A 311 -8.43 45.30 -14.23
N GLU A 312 -9.10 45.94 -13.27
CA GLU A 312 -10.50 46.35 -13.42
C GLU A 312 -10.65 47.55 -14.39
N LEU A 313 -9.68 48.47 -14.45
CA LEU A 313 -9.63 49.52 -15.48
C LEU A 313 -9.53 48.91 -16.88
N LYS A 314 -8.57 48.02 -17.13
CA LYS A 314 -8.43 47.29 -18.41
C LYS A 314 -9.68 46.46 -18.74
N ARG A 315 -10.38 45.94 -17.73
CA ARG A 315 -11.68 45.29 -17.93
C ARG A 315 -12.73 46.28 -18.41
N VAL A 316 -12.88 47.44 -17.76
CA VAL A 316 -13.83 48.49 -18.17
C VAL A 316 -13.49 49.02 -19.57
N GLU A 317 -12.21 49.25 -19.88
CA GLU A 317 -11.73 49.62 -21.22
C GLU A 317 -12.15 48.58 -22.28
N ASN A 318 -11.97 47.29 -22.01
CA ASN A 318 -12.40 46.22 -22.91
C ASN A 318 -13.93 46.17 -23.10
N LEU A 319 -14.71 46.42 -22.03
CA LEU A 319 -16.17 46.53 -22.12
C LEU A 319 -16.62 47.74 -22.96
N LEU A 320 -15.92 48.88 -22.82
CA LEU A 320 -16.15 50.08 -23.66
C LEU A 320 -15.78 49.84 -25.14
N GLN A 321 -14.81 48.96 -25.41
CA GLN A 321 -14.48 48.47 -26.76
C GLN A 321 -15.48 47.43 -27.29
N GLY A 322 -16.53 47.09 -26.54
CA GLY A 322 -17.59 46.17 -26.96
C GLY A 322 -17.33 44.69 -26.66
N ALA A 323 -16.32 44.36 -25.84
CA ALA A 323 -16.17 42.99 -25.33
C ALA A 323 -17.36 42.61 -24.43
N ARG A 324 -17.80 41.34 -24.47
CA ARG A 324 -18.86 40.83 -23.59
C ARG A 324 -18.28 40.36 -22.25
N ASP A 325 -18.96 40.72 -21.17
CA ASP A 325 -18.60 40.33 -19.80
C ASP A 325 -18.72 38.80 -19.61
N PRO A 326 -17.63 38.06 -19.27
CA PRO A 326 -17.69 36.60 -19.11
C PRO A 326 -18.35 36.16 -17.78
N SER A 327 -18.73 37.12 -16.94
CA SER A 327 -19.31 36.89 -15.61
C SER A 327 -20.52 35.96 -15.65
N GLU A 328 -21.47 36.18 -16.57
CA GLU A 328 -22.67 35.36 -16.74
C GLU A 328 -22.33 33.88 -17.04
N PHE A 329 -21.42 33.66 -17.99
CA PHE A 329 -20.97 32.33 -18.39
C PHE A 329 -20.22 31.61 -17.25
N LEU A 330 -19.38 32.34 -16.51
CA LEU A 330 -18.65 31.80 -15.36
C LEU A 330 -19.56 31.50 -14.17
N GLU A 331 -20.69 32.19 -14.01
CA GLU A 331 -21.70 31.84 -13.01
C GLU A 331 -22.56 30.66 -13.46
N TRP A 332 -23.03 30.63 -14.71
CA TRP A 332 -23.69 29.47 -15.30
C TRP A 332 -22.82 28.21 -15.18
N GLN A 333 -21.53 28.28 -15.52
CA GLN A 333 -20.61 27.15 -15.41
C GLN A 333 -20.43 26.67 -13.96
N LYS A 334 -20.44 27.58 -12.97
CA LYS A 334 -20.43 27.20 -11.54
C LYS A 334 -21.74 26.55 -11.11
N GLN A 335 -22.89 27.02 -11.62
CA GLN A 335 -24.19 26.42 -11.34
C GLN A 335 -24.31 25.02 -11.95
N MET A 336 -23.89 24.83 -13.21
CA MET A 336 -23.87 23.52 -13.86
C MET A 336 -22.96 22.54 -13.10
N ARG A 337 -21.71 22.92 -12.81
CA ARG A 337 -20.81 22.10 -11.97
C ARG A 337 -21.38 21.80 -10.58
N GLY A 338 -22.22 22.69 -10.04
CA GLY A 338 -22.97 22.44 -8.81
C GLY A 338 -23.99 21.31 -8.98
N LYS A 339 -24.84 21.39 -10.02
CA LYS A 339 -25.82 20.36 -10.37
C LYS A 339 -25.15 19.02 -10.68
N ASP A 340 -24.08 19.02 -11.50
CA ASP A 340 -23.32 17.82 -11.85
C ASP A 340 -22.81 17.08 -10.59
N LEU A 341 -22.42 17.82 -9.55
CA LEU A 341 -21.98 17.27 -8.26
C LEU A 341 -23.14 16.82 -7.37
N GLU A 342 -24.26 17.56 -7.36
CA GLU A 342 -25.47 17.20 -6.63
C GLU A 342 -26.09 15.91 -7.19
N GLU A 343 -26.15 15.76 -8.53
CA GLU A 343 -26.58 14.54 -9.22
C GLU A 343 -25.63 13.35 -8.94
N GLN A 344 -24.31 13.55 -8.97
CA GLN A 344 -23.35 12.49 -8.61
C GLN A 344 -23.52 12.01 -7.16
N LEU A 345 -23.77 12.93 -6.22
CA LEU A 345 -24.05 12.58 -4.82
C LEU A 345 -25.38 11.80 -4.70
N ALA A 346 -26.42 12.24 -5.40
CA ALA A 346 -27.72 11.57 -5.43
C ALA A 346 -27.64 10.16 -6.06
N GLU A 347 -26.85 9.96 -7.11
CA GLU A 347 -26.57 8.64 -7.66
C GLU A 347 -25.84 7.73 -6.68
N ILE A 348 -24.83 8.24 -5.95
CA ILE A 348 -24.08 7.47 -4.95
C ILE A 348 -25.02 7.04 -3.81
N GLU A 349 -25.91 7.93 -3.36
CA GLU A 349 -26.98 7.59 -2.42
C GLU A 349 -27.95 6.54 -2.98
N CYS A 350 -28.40 6.69 -4.23
CA CYS A 350 -29.27 5.71 -4.91
C CYS A 350 -28.61 4.33 -4.99
N ARG A 351 -27.36 4.25 -5.45
CA ARG A 351 -26.57 3.01 -5.53
C ARG A 351 -26.39 2.35 -4.15
N ARG A 352 -26.10 3.16 -3.11
CA ARG A 352 -26.00 2.73 -1.71
C ARG A 352 -27.32 2.19 -1.16
N LEU A 353 -28.46 2.76 -1.54
CA LEU A 353 -29.79 2.29 -1.13
C LEU A 353 -30.22 1.04 -1.92
N GLN A 354 -29.97 0.98 -3.23
CA GLN A 354 -30.20 -0.23 -4.04
C GLN A 354 -29.45 -1.44 -3.47
N GLY A 355 -28.19 -1.27 -3.05
CA GLY A 355 -27.43 -2.33 -2.37
C GLY A 355 -28.06 -2.81 -1.05
N LYS A 356 -28.65 -1.90 -0.27
CA LYS A 356 -29.42 -2.27 0.95
C LYS A 356 -30.72 -3.00 0.62
N LEU A 357 -31.44 -2.56 -0.41
CA LEU A 357 -32.70 -3.17 -0.85
C LEU A 357 -32.45 -4.62 -1.32
N SER A 358 -31.46 -4.80 -2.20
CA SER A 358 -31.04 -6.11 -2.70
C SER A 358 -30.62 -7.06 -1.57
N TYR A 359 -29.95 -6.58 -0.52
CA TYR A 359 -29.62 -7.38 0.66
C TYR A 359 -30.87 -7.84 1.43
N GLU A 360 -31.84 -6.96 1.67
CA GLU A 360 -33.10 -7.31 2.36
C GLU A 360 -33.94 -8.30 1.52
N GLU A 361 -34.00 -8.11 0.20
CA GLU A 361 -34.66 -9.01 -0.74
C GLU A 361 -33.98 -10.39 -0.80
N ALA A 362 -32.64 -10.45 -0.83
CA ALA A 362 -31.90 -11.72 -0.78
C ALA A 362 -32.13 -12.48 0.54
N VAL A 363 -32.21 -11.78 1.67
CA VAL A 363 -32.52 -12.39 2.98
C VAL A 363 -33.96 -12.92 3.04
N LEU A 364 -34.92 -12.26 2.39
CA LEU A 364 -36.29 -12.74 2.24
C LEU A 364 -36.36 -13.98 1.32
N ALA A 365 -35.73 -13.92 0.14
CA ALA A 365 -35.69 -15.03 -0.81
C ALA A 365 -35.07 -16.30 -0.19
N HIS A 366 -33.94 -16.16 0.51
CA HIS A 366 -33.29 -17.26 1.22
C HIS A 366 -34.22 -17.91 2.28
N ARG A 367 -35.00 -17.10 3.01
CA ARG A 367 -35.98 -17.62 3.98
C ARG A 367 -37.13 -18.37 3.32
N ASN A 368 -37.63 -17.90 2.18
CA ASN A 368 -38.68 -18.57 1.43
C ASN A 368 -38.20 -19.97 0.98
N VAL A 369 -36.99 -20.05 0.41
CA VAL A 369 -36.36 -21.33 0.04
C VAL A 369 -36.18 -22.26 1.25
N VAL A 370 -35.78 -21.73 2.42
CA VAL A 370 -35.68 -22.53 3.65
C VAL A 370 -37.06 -23.01 4.14
N GLN A 371 -38.13 -22.24 3.97
CA GLN A 371 -39.49 -22.66 4.32
C GLN A 371 -40.02 -23.73 3.35
N GLU A 372 -39.78 -23.60 2.04
CA GLU A 372 -40.13 -24.63 1.07
C GLU A 372 -39.37 -25.93 1.30
N ASN A 373 -38.06 -25.85 1.56
CA ASN A 373 -37.25 -27.04 1.82
C ASN A 373 -37.64 -27.74 3.12
N LYS A 374 -38.15 -27.00 4.12
CA LYS A 374 -38.81 -27.60 5.29
C LYS A 374 -40.06 -28.37 4.88
N LYS A 375 -41.03 -27.73 4.22
CA LYS A 375 -42.27 -28.38 3.75
C LYS A 375 -41.98 -29.65 2.93
N LYS A 376 -41.04 -29.60 1.99
CA LYS A 376 -40.59 -30.75 1.20
C LYS A 376 -39.99 -31.85 2.10
N ALA A 377 -39.18 -31.49 3.09
CA ALA A 377 -38.61 -32.44 4.05
C ALA A 377 -39.60 -32.93 5.13
N ASP A 378 -40.76 -32.28 5.31
CA ASP A 378 -41.89 -32.73 6.12
C ASP A 378 -42.71 -33.77 5.33
N LEU A 379 -43.11 -33.46 4.08
CA LEU A 379 -43.78 -34.39 3.16
C LEU A 379 -42.97 -35.69 2.94
N MET A 380 -41.67 -35.59 2.63
CA MET A 380 -40.77 -36.75 2.49
C MET A 380 -40.61 -37.57 3.80
N ARG A 381 -41.06 -37.03 4.95
CA ARG A 381 -41.12 -37.74 6.25
C ARG A 381 -42.46 -38.43 6.44
N GLU A 382 -43.54 -37.83 5.98
CA GLU A 382 -44.90 -38.39 5.96
C GLU A 382 -44.97 -39.58 4.99
N GLU A 383 -44.56 -39.41 3.73
CA GLU A 383 -44.42 -40.49 2.73
C GLU A 383 -43.57 -41.67 3.26
N LYS A 384 -42.47 -41.35 3.95
CA LYS A 384 -41.62 -42.38 4.56
C LYS A 384 -42.28 -43.08 5.74
N ALA A 385 -43.09 -42.38 6.53
CA ALA A 385 -43.85 -42.99 7.62
C ALA A 385 -44.90 -43.96 7.06
N GLU A 386 -45.64 -43.57 6.02
CA GLU A 386 -46.61 -44.42 5.33
C GLU A 386 -45.96 -45.70 4.77
N LEU A 387 -44.81 -45.58 4.09
CA LEU A 387 -44.03 -46.73 3.61
C LEU A 387 -43.54 -47.64 4.76
N MET A 388 -43.16 -47.06 5.90
CA MET A 388 -42.79 -47.83 7.11
C MET A 388 -43.98 -48.55 7.73
N HIS A 389 -45.19 -47.95 7.72
CA HIS A 389 -46.42 -48.60 8.16
C HIS A 389 -46.78 -49.78 7.26
N GLN A 390 -46.79 -49.59 5.93
CA GLN A 390 -47.04 -50.68 4.96
C GLN A 390 -46.03 -51.83 5.09
N TYR A 391 -44.76 -51.52 5.40
CA TYR A 391 -43.73 -52.55 5.64
C TYR A 391 -43.96 -53.30 6.96
N ALA A 392 -44.41 -52.60 8.02
CA ALA A 392 -44.75 -53.23 9.29
C ALA A 392 -45.97 -54.15 9.17
N GLU A 393 -46.99 -53.76 8.41
CA GLU A 393 -48.17 -54.59 8.11
C GLU A 393 -47.79 -55.85 7.34
N LYS A 394 -46.97 -55.74 6.29
CA LYS A 394 -46.44 -56.91 5.54
C LYS A 394 -45.61 -57.83 6.44
N ARG A 395 -44.75 -57.28 7.29
CA ARG A 395 -44.00 -58.07 8.29
C ARG A 395 -44.91 -58.75 9.32
N LEU A 396 -46.08 -58.19 9.62
CA LEU A 396 -47.09 -58.84 10.46
C LEU A 396 -47.80 -59.98 9.72
N GLN A 397 -48.05 -59.84 8.42
CA GLN A 397 -48.62 -60.89 7.57
C GLN A 397 -47.64 -62.06 7.41
N GLU A 398 -46.41 -61.79 6.98
CA GLU A 398 -45.33 -62.80 6.90
C GLU A 398 -45.12 -63.53 8.25
N GLN A 399 -45.25 -62.83 9.39
CA GLN A 399 -45.15 -63.44 10.71
C GLN A 399 -46.35 -64.34 11.08
N LYS A 400 -47.53 -64.15 10.48
CA LYS A 400 -48.67 -65.08 10.64
C LYS A 400 -48.45 -66.33 9.80
N GLU A 401 -48.13 -66.16 8.51
CA GLU A 401 -47.80 -67.25 7.59
C GLU A 401 -46.65 -68.12 8.14
N MET A 402 -45.59 -67.48 8.68
CA MET A 402 -44.49 -68.18 9.37
C MET A 402 -44.94 -68.90 10.65
N ARG A 403 -45.90 -68.37 11.41
CA ARG A 403 -46.43 -69.06 12.61
C ARG A 403 -47.24 -70.28 12.22
N GLU A 404 -48.13 -70.15 11.24
CA GLU A 404 -48.94 -71.25 10.71
C GLU A 404 -48.05 -72.37 10.14
N LEU A 405 -47.00 -72.03 9.39
CA LEU A 405 -46.01 -72.99 8.89
C LEU A 405 -45.17 -73.61 10.02
N VAL A 406 -44.78 -72.82 11.04
CA VAL A 406 -44.08 -73.33 12.23
C VAL A 406 -44.98 -74.24 13.07
N GLU A 407 -46.29 -74.00 13.16
CA GLU A 407 -47.23 -74.88 13.85
C GLU A 407 -47.35 -76.23 13.13
N GLN A 408 -47.48 -76.24 11.80
CA GLN A 408 -47.42 -77.46 10.98
C GLN A 408 -46.09 -78.23 11.17
N VAL A 409 -44.96 -77.53 11.17
CA VAL A 409 -43.63 -78.13 11.42
C VAL A 409 -43.49 -78.61 12.87
N VAL A 410 -44.10 -77.92 13.84
CA VAL A 410 -44.14 -78.33 15.25
C VAL A 410 -45.00 -79.57 15.42
N GLU A 411 -46.07 -79.76 14.64
CA GLU A 411 -46.84 -81.00 14.60
C GLU A 411 -46.05 -82.15 13.98
N GLY A 412 -45.38 -81.91 12.85
CA GLY A 412 -44.38 -82.84 12.31
C GLY A 412 -43.28 -83.20 13.33
N HIS A 413 -42.84 -82.23 14.14
CA HIS A 413 -41.88 -82.45 15.22
C HIS A 413 -42.46 -83.14 16.46
N LYS A 414 -43.75 -83.00 16.79
CA LYS A 414 -44.42 -83.82 17.83
C LYS A 414 -44.32 -85.30 17.41
N ASN A 415 -44.68 -85.60 16.16
CA ASN A 415 -44.63 -86.94 15.58
C ASN A 415 -43.18 -87.47 15.51
N ALA A 416 -42.22 -86.66 15.03
CA ALA A 416 -40.81 -87.03 15.00
C ALA A 416 -40.16 -87.16 16.39
N LYS A 417 -40.63 -86.42 17.41
CA LYS A 417 -40.19 -86.61 18.81
C LYS A 417 -40.73 -87.91 19.38
N GLN A 418 -41.98 -88.30 19.09
CA GLN A 418 -42.51 -89.61 19.47
C GLN A 418 -41.69 -90.75 18.83
N ALA A 419 -41.17 -90.58 17.61
CA ALA A 419 -40.22 -91.50 17.00
C ALA A 419 -38.81 -91.45 17.66
N LYS A 420 -38.25 -90.26 17.92
CA LYS A 420 -36.94 -90.11 18.57
C LYS A 420 -36.92 -90.62 20.01
N ILE A 421 -38.02 -90.53 20.77
CA ILE A 421 -38.11 -91.08 22.13
C ILE A 421 -38.05 -92.62 22.10
N LYS A 422 -38.65 -93.26 21.09
CA LYS A 422 -38.47 -94.71 20.85
C LYS A 422 -37.00 -95.02 20.54
N LEU A 423 -36.33 -94.19 19.73
CA LEU A 423 -34.92 -94.39 19.35
C LEU A 423 -33.90 -94.07 20.46
N GLN A 424 -34.17 -93.10 21.33
CA GLN A 424 -33.27 -92.74 22.44
C GLN A 424 -33.23 -93.81 23.52
N LYS A 425 -34.34 -94.53 23.76
CA LYS A 425 -34.35 -95.72 24.62
C LYS A 425 -33.35 -96.78 24.16
N TYR A 426 -33.13 -96.93 22.85
CA TYR A 426 -32.10 -97.81 22.30
C TYR A 426 -30.68 -97.21 22.33
N LYS A 427 -30.51 -95.88 22.30
CA LYS A 427 -29.18 -95.24 22.31
C LYS A 427 -28.62 -94.95 23.70
N GLN A 428 -29.47 -94.80 24.72
CA GLN A 428 -29.03 -94.66 26.11
C GLN A 428 -28.34 -95.93 26.63
N GLN A 429 -28.65 -97.09 26.01
CA GLN A 429 -27.98 -98.37 26.26
C GLN A 429 -26.53 -98.41 25.76
N ILE A 430 -26.08 -97.43 24.94
CA ILE A 430 -24.75 -97.44 24.28
C ILE A 430 -23.83 -96.36 24.86
N VAL A 431 -24.34 -95.16 25.18
CA VAL A 431 -23.48 -94.04 25.63
C VAL A 431 -22.87 -94.27 27.03
N GLN A 432 -23.45 -95.17 27.82
CA GLN A 432 -22.85 -95.61 29.08
C GLN A 432 -21.53 -96.37 28.89
N GLU A 433 -21.27 -96.89 27.69
CA GLU A 433 -20.08 -97.70 27.36
C GLU A 433 -18.84 -96.85 26.98
N VAL A 434 -18.94 -95.51 26.96
CA VAL A 434 -17.92 -94.62 26.33
C VAL A 434 -17.44 -93.45 27.20
N CYS A 435 -18.21 -93.00 28.21
CA CYS A 435 -17.88 -91.77 28.96
C CYS A 435 -16.68 -91.89 29.93
N GLU A 436 -16.04 -93.04 30.04
CA GLU A 436 -15.00 -93.33 31.04
C GLU A 436 -13.59 -92.91 30.59
N GLU A 437 -13.38 -92.57 29.31
CA GLU A 437 -12.03 -92.53 28.68
C GLU A 437 -11.27 -91.18 28.70
N ASN A 438 -11.92 -90.02 28.93
CA ASN A 438 -11.50 -88.78 28.24
C ASN A 438 -11.28 -87.52 29.12
N ARG A 439 -10.58 -87.60 30.26
CA ARG A 439 -10.63 -86.54 31.30
C ARG A 439 -9.32 -85.79 31.67
N GLU A 440 -8.19 -86.04 31.01
CA GLU A 440 -6.88 -85.93 31.70
C GLU A 440 -5.89 -84.82 31.27
N LEU A 441 -6.14 -84.01 30.22
CA LEU A 441 -5.04 -83.40 29.43
C LEU A 441 -4.70 -81.88 29.54
N LEU A 442 -5.50 -81.00 30.16
CA LEU A 442 -5.62 -79.60 29.66
C LEU A 442 -5.26 -78.46 30.64
N ARG A 443 -3.98 -78.26 31.05
CA ARG A 443 -3.65 -77.37 32.22
C ARG A 443 -2.42 -76.43 32.24
N GLN A 444 -1.68 -76.15 31.15
CA GLN A 444 -0.23 -75.86 31.25
C GLN A 444 0.44 -74.57 30.63
N ALA A 445 -0.22 -73.48 30.18
CA ALA A 445 0.52 -72.35 29.52
C ALA A 445 -0.13 -70.93 29.53
N LEU A 446 0.57 -69.82 29.92
CA LEU A 446 0.02 -68.43 29.85
C LEU A 446 0.92 -67.13 29.94
N GLU A 447 2.09 -67.07 30.60
CA GLU A 447 2.31 -65.98 31.62
C GLU A 447 3.39 -64.84 31.43
N GLU A 448 3.92 -64.50 30.24
CA GLU A 448 5.31 -63.97 30.12
C GLU A 448 5.69 -62.44 30.24
N GLU A 449 4.87 -61.43 29.90
CA GLU A 449 5.40 -60.23 29.17
C GLU A 449 6.07 -58.99 29.90
N GLU A 450 5.31 -58.01 30.43
CA GLU A 450 5.51 -56.53 30.23
C GLU A 450 6.86 -55.77 30.58
N GLU A 451 6.86 -54.89 31.61
CA GLU A 451 7.75 -53.73 31.93
C GLU A 451 8.04 -52.66 30.85
N LYS A 452 8.70 -53.05 29.75
CA LYS A 452 10.03 -52.54 29.30
C LYS A 452 10.36 -51.03 29.16
N LEU A 453 9.46 -50.05 29.36
CA LEU A 453 9.66 -48.69 28.77
C LEU A 453 9.17 -47.46 29.58
N ARG A 454 10.08 -46.63 30.15
CA ARG A 454 9.71 -45.34 30.81
C ARG A 454 10.64 -44.08 30.71
N LYS A 455 11.95 -44.16 30.46
CA LYS A 455 12.93 -43.18 31.03
C LYS A 455 13.56 -42.06 30.11
N ARG A 456 12.82 -41.13 29.45
CA ARG A 456 13.45 -39.96 28.73
C ARG A 456 12.57 -38.70 28.62
N TYR A 457 13.03 -37.50 29.05
CA TYR A 457 12.39 -36.21 28.68
C TYR A 457 13.20 -34.88 28.79
N GLU A 458 14.04 -34.66 29.81
CA GLU A 458 14.09 -33.35 30.50
C GLU A 458 15.09 -32.25 30.02
N LEU A 459 15.49 -32.20 28.74
CA LEU A 459 16.59 -31.33 28.29
C LEU A 459 16.19 -29.87 27.93
N ILE A 460 16.49 -28.91 28.83
CA ILE A 460 17.01 -27.53 28.61
C ILE A 460 16.41 -26.72 27.43
N GLN A 461 15.70 -25.59 27.56
CA GLN A 461 15.32 -24.68 28.67
C GLN A 461 16.32 -23.65 29.24
N GLN A 462 17.37 -23.25 28.52
CA GLN A 462 18.24 -22.11 28.90
C GLN A 462 18.54 -21.15 27.72
N ILE A 463 19.39 -20.13 27.94
CA ILE A 463 19.79 -19.07 26.98
C ILE A 463 18.71 -18.00 26.69
N ARG A 464 18.34 -17.24 27.73
CA ARG A 464 17.69 -15.91 27.64
C ARG A 464 18.32 -14.94 28.66
N ALA A 465 19.25 -14.07 28.25
CA ALA A 465 19.72 -12.92 29.06
C ALA A 465 20.57 -11.90 28.26
N ILE A 466 20.76 -10.69 28.83
CA ILE A 466 21.81 -9.63 28.56
C ILE A 466 21.61 -8.69 27.33
N ALA A 467 21.92 -7.38 27.49
CA ALA A 467 21.68 -6.29 26.49
C ALA A 467 22.47 -4.94 26.67
N SER A 468 22.67 -4.20 25.54
CA SER A 468 22.61 -2.71 25.25
C SER A 468 23.53 -1.53 25.79
N LEU A 469 24.39 -0.95 24.90
CA LEU A 469 24.59 0.48 24.39
C LEU A 469 25.29 1.68 25.25
N PRO A 470 25.38 3.03 24.88
CA PRO A 470 26.69 3.79 24.57
C PRO A 470 26.89 5.38 24.84
N SER A 471 28.00 6.05 24.36
CA SER A 471 28.27 7.54 23.96
C SER A 471 28.83 8.65 24.98
N LEU A 472 29.40 9.90 24.73
CA LEU A 472 29.98 10.78 23.61
C LEU A 472 30.62 12.22 24.04
N ARG A 473 31.46 12.94 23.18
CA ARG A 473 31.89 14.43 23.08
C ARG A 473 32.99 15.08 24.04
N HIS A 474 33.49 16.36 24.03
CA HIS A 474 34.13 17.44 23.10
C HIS A 474 34.64 18.69 23.98
N LYS A 475 35.29 19.90 23.75
CA LYS A 475 35.91 20.96 22.78
C LYS A 475 36.82 21.97 23.67
N PHE A 476 37.51 23.16 23.43
CA PHE A 476 38.17 24.07 22.38
C PHE A 476 38.68 25.47 23.01
N VAL A 477 39.41 26.44 22.34
CA VAL A 477 39.52 27.98 22.52
C VAL A 477 40.91 28.71 22.16
N ASP A 478 41.01 30.07 22.19
CA ASP A 478 41.96 31.09 21.59
C ASP A 478 42.07 32.44 22.43
N LEU A 479 42.91 33.48 22.08
CA LEU A 479 42.65 34.97 22.12
C LEU A 479 43.83 36.01 22.36
N THR A 480 43.70 37.21 21.74
CA THR A 480 44.01 38.61 22.23
C THR A 480 45.41 39.24 22.38
N GLU A 481 46.55 38.65 21.98
CA GLU A 481 47.84 39.39 22.07
C GLU A 481 48.14 40.27 20.82
N THR A 482 48.48 41.56 21.03
CA THR A 482 49.12 42.40 20.00
C THR A 482 50.59 42.00 19.86
N GLY A 483 50.89 41.15 18.88
CA GLY A 483 52.11 40.33 18.84
C GLY A 483 53.48 41.00 18.60
N GLY A 484 53.63 42.32 18.78
CA GLY A 484 54.93 43.03 18.82
C GLY A 484 55.94 42.67 17.73
N HIS A 485 55.74 43.14 16.49
CA HIS A 485 56.52 42.71 15.32
C HIS A 485 57.59 43.73 14.85
N GLY A 486 57.69 44.90 15.46
CA GLY A 486 58.77 45.86 15.24
C GLY A 486 58.71 46.64 13.92
N LEU A 487 57.55 46.70 13.27
CA LEU A 487 57.37 47.45 12.02
C LEU A 487 57.34 48.97 12.27
N ILE A 488 57.90 49.75 11.35
CA ILE A 488 57.98 51.24 11.44
C ILE A 488 56.59 51.91 11.45
N CYS A 489 55.52 51.17 11.13
CA CYS A 489 54.13 51.61 11.22
C CYS A 489 53.38 51.12 12.48
N GLU A 490 54.07 50.52 13.47
CA GLU A 490 53.50 50.16 14.78
C GLU A 490 53.28 51.38 15.67
N MET A 491 52.35 52.24 15.25
CA MET A 491 51.72 53.19 16.17
C MET A 491 51.02 52.41 17.28
N SER A 492 51.35 52.72 18.52
CA SER A 492 50.68 52.17 19.68
C SER A 492 49.17 52.50 19.65
N ILE A 493 48.40 51.72 20.43
CA ILE A 493 46.96 51.94 20.68
C ILE A 493 46.65 53.36 21.22
N VAL A 494 47.68 54.11 21.66
CA VAL A 494 47.59 55.49 22.16
C VAL A 494 47.87 56.52 21.07
N GLU A 495 48.95 56.39 20.29
CA GLU A 495 49.32 57.34 19.22
C GLU A 495 48.27 57.43 18.10
N LEU A 496 47.53 56.34 17.89
CA LEU A 496 46.38 56.28 16.99
C LEU A 496 45.25 57.27 17.37
N ARG A 497 45.22 57.79 18.61
CA ARG A 497 44.08 58.57 19.14
C ARG A 497 44.09 60.06 18.75
N GLU A 498 45.27 60.65 18.54
CA GLU A 498 45.42 62.10 18.28
C GLU A 498 45.24 62.45 16.81
N ARG A 499 45.80 61.67 15.88
CA ARG A 499 45.54 61.84 14.43
C ARG A 499 44.05 61.69 14.09
N LEU A 500 43.32 60.89 14.86
CA LEU A 500 41.86 60.80 14.76
C LEU A 500 41.13 62.05 15.27
N ALA A 501 41.75 62.95 16.05
CA ALA A 501 41.07 64.12 16.61
C ALA A 501 40.70 65.16 15.53
N LEU A 502 41.67 65.58 14.71
CA LEU A 502 41.43 66.55 13.63
C LEU A 502 40.51 65.98 12.53
N LEU A 503 40.64 64.69 12.22
CA LEU A 503 39.77 64.00 11.26
C LEU A 503 38.29 64.00 11.70
N ARG A 504 38.01 63.95 13.01
CA ARG A 504 36.64 64.06 13.54
C ARG A 504 35.99 65.41 13.25
N GLU A 505 36.72 66.48 12.99
CA GLU A 505 36.14 67.82 12.80
C GLU A 505 35.66 68.04 11.37
N ALA A 506 36.49 67.66 10.39
CA ALA A 506 36.06 67.57 8.99
C ALA A 506 34.91 66.55 8.80
N GLN A 507 34.90 65.47 9.60
CA GLN A 507 33.79 64.52 9.62
C GLN A 507 32.48 65.14 10.11
N LYS A 508 32.45 65.94 11.20
CA LYS A 508 31.24 66.59 11.71
C LYS A 508 30.51 67.43 10.65
N ALA A 509 31.22 68.30 9.93
CA ALA A 509 30.61 69.15 8.90
C ALA A 509 30.03 68.30 7.74
N ALA A 510 30.79 67.32 7.26
CA ALA A 510 30.34 66.38 6.24
C ALA A 510 29.31 65.34 6.73
N GLU A 511 29.01 65.30 8.03
CA GLU A 511 27.85 64.61 8.60
C GLU A 511 26.62 65.51 8.61
N GLU A 512 26.76 66.82 8.82
CA GLU A 512 25.64 67.76 8.96
C GLU A 512 24.87 67.95 7.65
N GLU A 513 25.56 68.20 6.54
CA GLU A 513 24.91 68.23 5.21
C GLU A 513 24.19 66.90 4.89
N LYS A 514 24.74 65.77 5.34
CA LYS A 514 24.12 64.44 5.17
C LYS A 514 22.94 64.25 6.10
N ARG A 515 22.95 64.80 7.33
CA ARG A 515 21.80 64.76 8.24
C ARG A 515 20.61 65.50 7.61
N ASP A 516 20.83 66.65 6.99
CA ASP A 516 19.77 67.44 6.35
C ASP A 516 19.21 66.76 5.08
N GLN A 517 20.08 66.22 4.21
CA GLN A 517 19.66 65.37 3.08
C GLN A 517 18.82 64.16 3.56
N ILE A 518 19.28 63.49 4.62
CA ILE A 518 18.57 62.36 5.25
C ILE A 518 17.23 62.81 5.88
N ILE A 519 17.11 64.03 6.39
CA ILE A 519 15.85 64.58 6.92
C ILE A 519 14.84 64.81 5.80
N HIS A 520 15.22 65.47 4.71
CA HIS A 520 14.33 65.67 3.56
C HIS A 520 13.94 64.35 2.88
N GLU A 521 14.88 63.41 2.74
CA GLU A 521 14.57 62.06 2.26
C GLU A 521 13.58 61.32 3.17
N LYS A 522 13.69 61.45 4.51
CA LYS A 522 12.74 60.86 5.45
C LYS A 522 11.35 61.48 5.29
N GLN A 523 11.25 62.81 5.24
CA GLN A 523 9.98 63.54 5.05
C GLN A 523 9.27 63.10 3.76
N ALA A 524 9.98 63.04 2.64
CA ALA A 524 9.42 62.57 1.36
C ALA A 524 8.96 61.11 1.40
N LYS A 525 9.74 60.23 2.07
CA LYS A 525 9.38 58.81 2.25
C LYS A 525 8.17 58.65 3.18
N GLU A 526 8.04 59.49 4.21
CA GLU A 526 6.91 59.50 5.13
C GLU A 526 5.62 59.98 4.45
N GLN A 527 5.68 61.06 3.66
CA GLN A 527 4.55 61.55 2.85
C GLN A 527 4.05 60.47 1.87
N LEU A 528 4.96 59.85 1.11
CA LEU A 528 4.62 58.77 0.17
C LEU A 528 3.98 57.57 0.88
N LEU A 529 4.43 57.23 2.10
CA LEU A 529 3.83 56.15 2.88
C LEU A 529 2.44 56.50 3.41
N LEU A 530 2.17 57.76 3.75
CA LEU A 530 0.83 58.23 4.14
C LEU A 530 -0.14 58.14 2.95
N GLU A 531 0.22 58.66 1.77
CA GLU A 531 -0.60 58.54 0.55
C GLU A 531 -0.95 57.08 0.22
N LYS A 532 0.02 56.17 0.41
CA LYS A 532 -0.19 54.73 0.18
C LYS A 532 -1.05 54.08 1.25
N LEU A 533 -0.95 54.51 2.51
CA LEU A 533 -1.85 54.07 3.58
C LEU A 533 -3.30 54.52 3.33
N ASP A 534 -3.52 55.74 2.87
CA ASP A 534 -4.86 56.26 2.56
C ASP A 534 -5.48 55.49 1.38
N GLN A 535 -4.72 55.28 0.30
CA GLN A 535 -5.13 54.43 -0.83
C GLN A 535 -5.50 53.00 -0.36
N ILE A 536 -4.68 52.39 0.49
CA ILE A 536 -4.94 51.07 1.10
C ILE A 536 -6.21 51.09 1.96
N SER A 537 -6.45 52.14 2.74
CA SER A 537 -7.62 52.25 3.62
C SER A 537 -8.93 52.24 2.83
N MET A 538 -8.97 52.94 1.70
CA MET A 538 -10.13 53.01 0.80
C MET A 538 -10.41 51.64 0.16
N PHE A 539 -9.39 50.98 -0.41
CA PHE A 539 -9.54 49.63 -0.97
C PHE A 539 -9.97 48.59 0.09
N ARG A 540 -9.47 48.68 1.33
CA ARG A 540 -9.91 47.82 2.43
C ARG A 540 -11.38 48.08 2.80
N ALA A 541 -11.82 49.34 2.84
CA ALA A 541 -13.21 49.69 3.12
C ALA A 541 -14.18 49.24 2.00
N GLU A 542 -13.77 49.30 0.72
CA GLU A 542 -14.52 48.78 -0.41
C GLU A 542 -14.63 47.25 -0.41
N LEU A 543 -13.51 46.55 -0.20
CA LEU A 543 -13.51 45.10 -0.10
C LEU A 543 -14.27 44.61 1.13
N GLY A 544 -14.24 45.36 2.24
CA GLY A 544 -15.08 45.11 3.41
C GLY A 544 -16.58 45.21 3.09
N ARG A 545 -17.01 46.31 2.43
CA ARG A 545 -18.40 46.50 1.97
C ARG A 545 -18.84 45.40 1.00
N ALA A 546 -18.03 45.07 0.00
CA ALA A 546 -18.31 44.01 -0.96
C ALA A 546 -18.34 42.61 -0.33
N ALA A 547 -17.51 42.35 0.69
CA ALA A 547 -17.52 41.11 1.44
C ALA A 547 -18.76 40.99 2.35
N ALA A 548 -19.22 42.09 2.96
CA ALA A 548 -20.44 42.13 3.76
C ALA A 548 -21.68 41.82 2.90
N LEU A 549 -21.82 42.49 1.74
CA LEU A 549 -22.90 42.19 0.78
C LEU A 549 -22.89 40.73 0.33
N LYS A 550 -21.71 40.17 -0.01
CA LYS A 550 -21.57 38.75 -0.37
C LYS A 550 -21.82 37.80 0.81
N GLN A 551 -21.72 38.23 2.06
CA GLN A 551 -22.17 37.46 3.22
C GLN A 551 -23.68 37.54 3.41
N GLU A 552 -24.31 38.71 3.20
CA GLU A 552 -25.77 38.83 3.23
C GLU A 552 -26.45 38.02 2.13
N GLU A 553 -25.98 38.13 0.89
CA GLU A 553 -26.44 37.28 -0.20
C GLU A 553 -26.34 35.80 0.15
N LYS A 554 -25.23 35.37 0.73
CA LYS A 554 -25.06 33.98 1.18
C LYS A 554 -26.04 33.62 2.29
N LYS A 555 -26.25 34.48 3.29
CA LYS A 555 -27.24 34.26 4.36
C LYS A 555 -28.66 34.15 3.80
N ARG A 556 -29.04 34.98 2.82
CA ARG A 556 -30.33 34.93 2.10
C ARG A 556 -30.44 33.62 1.30
N LYS A 557 -29.44 33.31 0.45
CA LYS A 557 -29.34 32.08 -0.37
C LYS A 557 -29.12 30.79 0.45
N SER A 558 -28.86 30.89 1.76
CA SER A 558 -28.70 29.78 2.69
C SER A 558 -29.80 29.73 3.76
N GLN A 559 -30.91 30.47 3.61
CA GLN A 559 -32.06 30.25 4.48
C GLN A 559 -32.62 28.82 4.26
N PRO A 560 -33.12 28.12 5.30
CA PRO A 560 -33.31 26.66 5.22
C PRO A 560 -34.57 26.18 4.47
N GLY A 561 -35.13 27.00 3.57
CA GLY A 561 -36.45 26.77 2.97
C GLY A 561 -36.52 25.59 1.98
N GLU A 562 -35.65 25.56 0.97
CA GLU A 562 -35.92 24.75 -0.24
C GLU A 562 -34.90 23.64 -0.53
N ARG A 563 -33.82 23.51 0.23
CA ARG A 563 -32.82 22.42 0.08
C ARG A 563 -33.29 21.06 0.64
N LEU A 564 -34.61 20.84 0.65
CA LEU A 564 -35.26 19.61 1.10
C LEU A 564 -36.06 18.90 0.00
N MET A 565 -35.91 19.33 -1.27
CA MET A 565 -36.17 18.50 -2.46
C MET A 565 -35.16 17.34 -2.52
N LYS A 566 -35.26 16.40 -1.58
CA LYS A 566 -34.56 15.12 -1.62
C LYS A 566 -35.12 14.30 -2.77
N ASP A 567 -34.27 13.88 -3.71
CA ASP A 567 -34.65 13.07 -4.88
C ASP A 567 -35.76 12.06 -4.56
N GLU A 568 -36.83 12.11 -5.34
CA GLU A 568 -37.92 11.14 -5.25
C GLU A 568 -37.42 9.70 -5.39
N ARG A 569 -36.35 9.51 -6.18
CA ARG A 569 -35.60 8.26 -6.34
C ARG A 569 -35.09 7.74 -4.98
N ILE A 570 -34.43 8.60 -4.21
CA ILE A 570 -33.88 8.30 -2.88
C ILE A 570 -35.02 8.03 -1.89
N LEU A 571 -36.06 8.87 -1.87
CA LEU A 571 -37.22 8.70 -0.98
C LEU A 571 -37.97 7.39 -1.26
N ASN A 572 -38.18 7.03 -2.53
CA ASN A 572 -38.87 5.80 -2.92
C ASN A 572 -38.03 4.55 -2.66
N LEU A 573 -36.70 4.62 -2.79
CA LEU A 573 -35.80 3.54 -2.34
C LEU A 573 -35.84 3.38 -0.81
N GLN A 574 -35.89 4.47 -0.04
CA GLN A 574 -36.02 4.41 1.42
C GLN A 574 -37.34 3.75 1.85
N LYS A 575 -38.48 4.10 1.22
CA LYS A 575 -39.79 3.44 1.46
C LYS A 575 -39.71 1.93 1.22
N LYS A 576 -39.20 1.50 0.07
CA LYS A 576 -39.03 0.07 -0.27
C LYS A 576 -38.15 -0.70 0.71
N ILE A 577 -37.08 -0.09 1.22
CA ILE A 577 -36.24 -0.70 2.27
C ILE A 577 -37.01 -0.85 3.59
N VAL A 578 -37.81 0.15 3.97
CA VAL A 578 -38.68 0.05 5.16
C VAL A 578 -39.71 -1.08 4.98
N GLU A 579 -40.37 -1.16 3.83
CA GLU A 579 -41.32 -2.24 3.49
C GLU A 579 -40.66 -3.63 3.60
N LYS A 580 -39.50 -3.85 2.94
CA LYS A 580 -38.79 -5.14 2.97
C LYS A 580 -38.23 -5.49 4.35
N THR A 581 -37.71 -4.52 5.11
CA THR A 581 -37.30 -4.78 6.50
C THR A 581 -38.49 -5.13 7.41
N MET A 582 -39.68 -4.61 7.12
CA MET A 582 -40.92 -4.93 7.86
C MET A 582 -41.50 -6.29 7.45
N GLU A 583 -41.46 -6.68 6.17
CA GLU A 583 -41.70 -8.07 5.72
C GLU A 583 -40.78 -9.04 6.45
N ARG A 584 -39.47 -8.72 6.50
CA ARG A 584 -38.47 -9.55 7.19
C ARG A 584 -38.74 -9.66 8.69
N LYS A 585 -39.22 -8.58 9.34
CA LYS A 585 -39.66 -8.61 10.74
C LYS A 585 -40.90 -9.49 10.93
N LYS A 586 -41.93 -9.37 10.07
CA LYS A 586 -43.14 -10.21 10.11
C LYS A 586 -42.81 -11.70 9.97
N GLN A 587 -42.03 -12.08 8.95
CA GLN A 587 -41.56 -13.47 8.78
C GLN A 587 -40.75 -13.98 10.00
N ALA A 588 -39.90 -13.13 10.59
CA ALA A 588 -39.11 -13.49 11.77
C ALA A 588 -39.97 -13.63 13.03
N GLY A 589 -41.09 -12.90 13.14
CA GLY A 589 -42.08 -13.06 14.19
C GLY A 589 -42.77 -14.41 14.11
N LEU A 590 -43.30 -14.76 12.93
CA LEU A 590 -43.94 -16.06 12.69
C LEU A 590 -43.02 -17.24 13.03
N LEU A 591 -41.75 -17.19 12.61
CA LEU A 591 -40.73 -18.21 12.91
C LEU A 591 -40.25 -18.23 14.38
N LYS A 592 -40.64 -17.25 15.21
CA LYS A 592 -40.26 -17.16 16.63
C LYS A 592 -41.31 -17.70 17.61
N ILE A 593 -42.50 -18.06 17.13
CA ILE A 593 -43.63 -18.45 18.00
C ILE A 593 -43.52 -19.89 18.53
N THR A 594 -42.72 -20.76 17.89
CA THR A 594 -42.48 -22.15 18.36
C THR A 594 -41.00 -22.50 18.58
N PRO A 595 -40.33 -21.92 19.59
CA PRO A 595 -39.03 -22.39 20.06
C PRO A 595 -39.25 -23.50 21.11
N GLN A 596 -39.81 -24.64 20.70
CA GLN A 596 -39.82 -25.85 21.53
C GLN A 596 -38.38 -26.39 21.58
N LYS A 597 -37.53 -25.74 22.39
CA LYS A 597 -36.10 -26.01 22.50
C LYS A 597 -35.88 -27.48 22.84
N SER A 598 -35.33 -28.24 21.91
CA SER A 598 -34.90 -29.61 22.19
C SER A 598 -33.84 -29.58 23.30
N SER A 599 -34.15 -30.26 24.43
CA SER A 599 -33.34 -30.24 25.67
C SER A 599 -31.86 -30.59 25.44
N ILE A 600 -31.59 -31.32 24.36
CA ILE A 600 -30.27 -31.78 23.91
C ILE A 600 -29.26 -30.63 23.72
N ALA A 601 -29.67 -29.50 23.12
CA ALA A 601 -28.74 -28.39 22.84
C ALA A 601 -28.23 -27.75 24.14
N TRP A 602 -29.14 -27.42 25.06
CA TRP A 602 -28.79 -26.76 26.33
C TRP A 602 -27.95 -27.65 27.26
N ARG A 603 -28.12 -28.98 27.19
CA ARG A 603 -27.22 -29.91 27.90
C ARG A 603 -25.80 -29.87 27.34
N LYS A 604 -25.64 -29.74 26.02
CA LYS A 604 -24.31 -29.73 25.38
C LYS A 604 -23.54 -28.45 25.70
N ASP A 605 -24.18 -27.29 25.57
CA ASP A 605 -23.59 -25.99 25.91
C ASP A 605 -23.21 -25.92 27.40
N SER A 606 -24.04 -26.50 28.29
CA SER A 606 -23.78 -26.61 29.73
C SER A 606 -22.57 -27.52 30.06
N LEU A 607 -22.44 -28.66 29.38
CA LEU A 607 -21.28 -29.56 29.53
C LEU A 607 -19.99 -28.91 29.02
N GLU A 608 -20.05 -28.17 27.91
CA GLU A 608 -18.90 -27.43 27.39
C GLU A 608 -18.51 -26.27 28.33
N TRP A 609 -19.48 -25.54 28.90
CA TRP A 609 -19.23 -24.48 29.89
C TRP A 609 -18.58 -25.01 31.18
N ASN A 610 -19.09 -26.12 31.73
CA ASN A 610 -18.49 -26.78 32.90
C ASN A 610 -17.03 -27.18 32.63
N ARG A 611 -16.76 -27.75 31.44
CA ARG A 611 -15.39 -28.13 31.02
C ARG A 611 -14.46 -26.93 30.87
N TRP A 612 -14.95 -25.78 30.40
CA TRP A 612 -14.16 -24.55 30.39
C TRP A 612 -13.86 -24.07 31.81
N LYS A 613 -14.84 -24.09 32.72
CA LYS A 613 -14.67 -23.71 34.13
C LYS A 613 -13.62 -24.60 34.83
N GLU A 614 -13.66 -25.91 34.61
CA GLU A 614 -12.65 -26.85 35.14
C GLU A 614 -11.23 -26.54 34.65
N LEU A 615 -11.07 -26.18 33.37
CA LEU A 615 -9.78 -25.78 32.81
C LEU A 615 -9.28 -24.44 33.38
N GLU A 616 -10.19 -23.51 33.68
CA GLU A 616 -9.90 -22.20 34.26
C GLU A 616 -9.50 -22.34 35.74
N GLU A 617 -10.26 -23.12 36.52
CA GLU A 617 -9.89 -23.48 37.90
C GLU A 617 -8.56 -24.27 37.96
N SER A 618 -8.30 -25.16 37.00
CA SER A 618 -7.03 -25.90 36.92
C SER A 618 -5.85 -24.96 36.67
N ARG A 619 -6.01 -23.94 35.80
CA ARG A 619 -5.02 -22.87 35.62
C ARG A 619 -4.83 -22.04 36.88
N GLU A 620 -5.90 -21.67 37.58
CA GLU A 620 -5.79 -20.96 38.87
C GLU A 620 -5.02 -21.78 39.91
N ARG A 621 -5.30 -23.09 40.03
CA ARG A 621 -4.58 -23.98 40.94
C ARG A 621 -3.09 -24.01 40.60
N GLN A 622 -2.72 -24.09 39.31
CA GLN A 622 -1.33 -24.01 38.85
C GLN A 622 -0.68 -22.66 39.19
N VAL A 623 -1.38 -21.53 38.97
CA VAL A 623 -0.88 -20.19 39.33
C VAL A 623 -0.69 -20.04 40.84
N LYS A 624 -1.64 -20.53 41.66
CA LYS A 624 -1.54 -20.52 43.13
C LYS A 624 -0.35 -21.38 43.62
N ILE A 625 -0.12 -22.55 43.02
CA ILE A 625 1.06 -23.39 43.31
C ILE A 625 2.37 -22.66 42.93
N LEU A 626 2.42 -22.01 41.76
CA LEU A 626 3.58 -21.22 41.34
C LEU A 626 3.83 -20.02 42.26
N GLN A 627 2.78 -19.33 42.72
CA GLN A 627 2.87 -18.24 43.69
C GLN A 627 3.42 -18.74 45.04
N HIS A 628 2.88 -19.83 45.59
CA HIS A 628 3.42 -20.44 46.82
C HIS A 628 4.89 -20.89 46.64
N GLY A 629 5.25 -21.47 45.49
CA GLY A 629 6.62 -21.86 45.17
C GLY A 629 7.60 -20.67 45.02
N LEU A 630 7.12 -19.51 44.55
CA LEU A 630 7.90 -18.27 44.52
C LEU A 630 8.07 -17.67 45.92
N MET A 631 6.98 -17.59 46.71
CA MET A 631 7.03 -17.09 48.08
C MET A 631 7.95 -17.94 48.96
N ALA A 632 7.91 -19.27 48.82
CA ALA A 632 8.81 -20.19 49.52
C ALA A 632 10.29 -20.07 49.09
N ARG A 633 10.55 -19.67 47.84
CA ARG A 633 11.92 -19.37 47.37
C ARG A 633 12.41 -18.02 47.88
N GLU A 634 11.54 -17.01 47.95
CA GLU A 634 11.90 -15.73 48.56
C GLU A 634 12.19 -15.86 50.05
N THR A 635 11.39 -16.62 50.82
CA THR A 635 11.68 -16.85 52.24
C THR A 635 12.99 -17.62 52.43
N ALA A 636 13.24 -18.67 51.63
CA ALA A 636 14.51 -19.40 51.66
C ALA A 636 15.72 -18.53 51.27
N GLN A 637 15.58 -17.60 50.34
CA GLN A 637 16.64 -16.63 50.00
C GLN A 637 16.85 -15.61 51.11
N LYS A 638 15.77 -15.12 51.74
CA LYS A 638 15.83 -14.18 52.88
C LYS A 638 16.47 -14.83 54.11
N THR A 639 16.19 -16.10 54.42
CA THR A 639 16.86 -16.83 55.51
C THR A 639 18.32 -17.13 55.17
N ALA A 640 18.64 -17.57 53.95
CA ALA A 640 20.02 -17.81 53.52
C ALA A 640 20.88 -16.54 53.56
N ALA A 641 20.32 -15.38 53.18
CA ALA A 641 20.98 -14.08 53.30
C ALA A 641 21.21 -13.68 54.78
N PHE A 642 20.25 -13.97 55.66
CA PHE A 642 20.37 -13.71 57.10
C PHE A 642 21.41 -14.63 57.77
N GLU A 643 21.52 -15.89 57.33
CA GLU A 643 22.59 -16.79 57.75
C GLU A 643 23.96 -16.36 57.22
N ALA A 644 24.06 -15.89 55.96
CA ALA A 644 25.30 -15.36 55.42
C ALA A 644 25.78 -14.13 56.20
N ALA A 645 24.87 -13.20 56.55
CA ALA A 645 25.16 -12.04 57.38
C ALA A 645 25.59 -12.41 58.83
N ARG A 646 25.25 -13.61 59.32
CA ARG A 646 25.76 -14.15 60.59
C ARG A 646 27.11 -14.87 60.48
N ARG A 647 27.61 -15.13 59.27
CA ARG A 647 28.87 -15.87 59.03
C ARG A 647 30.05 -14.97 58.61
N THR A 648 29.85 -13.65 58.50
CA THR A 648 30.95 -12.68 58.35
C THR A 648 31.61 -12.43 59.70
N PRO A 649 32.90 -12.79 59.91
CA PRO A 649 33.57 -12.61 61.21
C PRO A 649 33.92 -11.14 61.47
N THR A 650 33.82 -10.72 62.72
CA THR A 650 34.27 -9.40 63.19
C THR A 650 35.80 -9.30 63.11
N ALA A 651 36.31 -8.49 62.18
CA ALA A 651 37.71 -8.11 62.14
C ALA A 651 38.06 -7.20 63.32
N HIS A 652 38.84 -7.72 64.28
CA HIS A 652 39.32 -6.93 65.41
C HIS A 652 40.44 -5.97 64.98
N VAL A 653 40.39 -4.74 65.52
CA VAL A 653 41.49 -3.78 65.45
C VAL A 653 42.57 -4.18 66.45
N LEU A 654 43.82 -4.17 66.01
CA LEU A 654 45.00 -4.08 66.89
C LEU A 654 46.01 -3.10 66.30
N HIS A 655 46.58 -2.25 67.16
CA HIS A 655 47.76 -1.45 66.84
C HIS A 655 49.03 -2.29 66.96
N SER A 656 50.07 -1.88 66.24
CA SER A 656 51.46 -2.19 66.55
C SER A 656 52.34 -1.01 66.14
N GLU A 657 52.90 -0.30 67.11
CA GLU A 657 53.92 0.73 66.90
C GLU A 657 55.31 0.10 66.70
N VAL A 658 56.36 0.94 66.69
CA VAL A 658 57.81 0.62 66.74
C VAL A 658 58.51 0.36 65.40
N LYS A 659 58.63 1.42 64.57
CA LYS A 659 59.86 2.24 64.53
C LYS A 659 59.73 3.47 63.62
#